data_AF-R6XLX8-F1
#
_entry.id   AF-R6XLX8-F1
#
_cell.length_a   1.000
_cell.length_b   1.000
_cell.length_c   1.000
_cell.angle_alpha   90.00
_cell.angle_beta   90.00
_cell.angle_gamma   90.00
#
_symmetry.space_group_name_H-M   'P 1'
#
loop_
_entity.id
_entity.type
_entity.pdbx_description
1 polymer ?
#
loop_
_entity_poly.entity_id
_entity_poly.type
_entity_poly.pdbx_seq_one_letter_code
_entity_poly.pdbx_strand_id
1 'polypeptide(L)'
;MNKEEKENIEKAPLDASLKVNSKEARKLLKENGGKVQNGDVEAFVRLKDINKIYPNGVQAVYDFNMDIKEHEFIVLVGPSGCGKSTTLRMVAGLEDITSGYLYINKVLSNYLPSKDRDISMVFQSYALYPQMTVFDNIAFPLRSRKYTKVKKVVSAIVYDELQRLLADPEALKLAIEEAEDKKINFTTKKQYISTKFEVLDETVNALGKSLKASVILEKKDEILASALSKKEEEIAKYKAEGYEINDKYELSKDGKVCTYLAKLNKKEIRDKVFEAARILDLGPYLDRRPKELSGGQMQRVALGRAIVRDAKLFLMDEPLSNLDAKLRVQMRSEIVRIHEQIGATSIYVTHDQTEAMTMATRIAVMSKGWIQQIGTPQEIYSNPNNIFVATFIGSPAMNIFNAKYNHGLVTFNDGYQIDLGKEFDEVHTKFYKNKIAELEKLIEKDGFIRLHAIDVADKLISSLDNQEKVIELLKEFNELIGKVNELGEKANVSVEALKNCSEVSAIKGHVLTIRKSLMHFKDITSYDLSLLHNAQAFSKKIEHKKEDTLYYNKRKHENFIVKRRHAKMNKFKINDSVVFTNNLYVIAKDLIDGFKLALSGEHGIRVGIRPEHIHLDEEYTNPHKSSAFQVESEVVELLGSELLVHSTWNDKEMISKISTGTLVKPHTTINLTFNKDKIKIFDELTGDAIKAN
;
A
#
# COMPACT_ATOMS: atom_id res chain seq x y z
N MET A 1 -46.28 -13.17 -10.49
CA MET A 1 -45.40 -12.21 -9.78
C MET A 1 -44.59 -11.45 -10.79
N ASN A 2 -44.78 -10.13 -10.84
CA ASN A 2 -44.27 -9.24 -11.88
C ASN A 2 -42.81 -8.86 -11.65
N LYS A 3 -42.12 -8.46 -12.73
CA LYS A 3 -40.70 -8.04 -12.76
C LYS A 3 -40.35 -6.87 -11.85
N GLU A 4 -41.33 -6.16 -11.29
CA GLU A 4 -41.15 -5.01 -10.39
C GLU A 4 -40.95 -5.39 -8.91
N GLU A 5 -41.28 -6.61 -8.50
CA GLU A 5 -41.14 -7.04 -7.09
C GLU A 5 -39.73 -7.58 -6.75
N LYS A 6 -38.77 -7.53 -7.68
CA LYS A 6 -37.38 -8.02 -7.47
C LYS A 6 -36.39 -6.93 -7.01
N GLU A 7 -36.79 -5.67 -6.88
CA GLU A 7 -35.88 -4.57 -6.51
C GLU A 7 -35.97 -4.11 -5.04
N ASN A 8 -36.87 -4.67 -4.22
CA ASN A 8 -37.07 -4.24 -2.82
C ASN A 8 -36.82 -5.34 -1.78
N ILE A 9 -35.55 -5.68 -1.55
CA ILE A 9 -35.11 -6.17 -0.24
C ILE A 9 -33.81 -5.42 0.09
N GLU A 10 -33.87 -4.49 1.04
CA GLU A 10 -32.69 -4.09 1.81
C GLU A 10 -32.15 -5.35 2.47
N LYS A 11 -31.20 -6.02 1.80
CA LYS A 11 -30.45 -7.09 2.40
C LYS A 11 -29.45 -6.44 3.34
N ALA A 12 -29.61 -6.73 4.63
CA ALA A 12 -28.66 -6.36 5.67
C ALA A 12 -27.22 -6.62 5.18
N PRO A 13 -26.26 -5.74 5.51
CA PRO A 13 -24.89 -5.88 5.07
C PRO A 13 -24.35 -7.26 5.49
N LEU A 14 -23.73 -7.97 4.55
CA LEU A 14 -23.10 -9.25 4.84
C LEU A 14 -21.92 -9.00 5.78
N ASP A 15 -21.97 -9.60 6.96
CA ASP A 15 -20.91 -9.52 7.97
C ASP A 15 -19.57 -9.96 7.36
N ALA A 16 -18.59 -9.05 7.45
CA ALA A 16 -17.22 -9.18 6.95
C ALA A 16 -16.39 -10.25 7.67
N SER A 17 -16.95 -10.91 8.67
CA SER A 17 -16.39 -12.10 9.32
C SER A 17 -16.45 -13.37 8.44
N LEU A 18 -17.26 -13.39 7.38
CA LEU A 18 -17.47 -14.56 6.53
C LEU A 18 -16.33 -14.80 5.51
N LYS A 19 -15.59 -15.91 5.66
CA LYS A 19 -14.67 -16.41 4.63
C LYS A 19 -15.47 -16.99 3.44
N VAL A 20 -15.76 -16.16 2.43
CA VAL A 20 -16.45 -16.60 1.20
C VAL A 20 -15.49 -16.90 0.06
N ASN A 21 -15.73 -17.99 -0.67
CA ASN A 21 -14.94 -18.31 -1.86
C ASN A 21 -15.30 -17.39 -3.05
N SER A 22 -14.49 -17.40 -4.10
CA SER A 22 -14.65 -16.48 -5.25
C SER A 22 -16.02 -16.62 -5.96
N LYS A 23 -16.63 -17.80 -5.92
CA LYS A 23 -17.93 -18.09 -6.56
C LYS A 23 -19.09 -17.59 -5.70
N GLU A 24 -19.01 -17.79 -4.39
CA GLU A 24 -19.95 -17.27 -3.40
C GLU A 24 -19.88 -15.76 -3.28
N ALA A 25 -18.68 -15.17 -3.21
CA ALA A 25 -18.52 -13.72 -3.16
C ALA A 25 -19.10 -13.06 -4.42
N ARG A 26 -18.90 -13.64 -5.61
CA ARG A 26 -19.54 -13.16 -6.86
C ARG A 26 -21.06 -13.30 -6.83
N LYS A 27 -21.58 -14.39 -6.25
CA LYS A 27 -23.02 -14.62 -6.11
C LYS A 27 -23.64 -13.60 -5.13
N LEU A 28 -23.01 -13.39 -3.98
CA LEU A 28 -23.42 -12.43 -2.95
C LEU A 28 -23.33 -10.98 -3.44
N LEU A 29 -22.26 -10.62 -4.16
CA LEU A 29 -22.16 -9.32 -4.82
C LEU A 29 -23.31 -9.11 -5.83
N LYS A 30 -23.62 -10.13 -6.63
CA LYS A 30 -24.71 -10.07 -7.60
C LYS A 30 -26.09 -9.98 -6.94
N GLU A 31 -26.25 -10.64 -5.80
CA GLU A 31 -27.49 -10.68 -5.00
C GLU A 31 -27.73 -9.44 -4.14
N ASN A 32 -26.68 -8.63 -3.88
CA ASN A 32 -26.70 -7.41 -3.06
C ASN A 32 -26.37 -6.13 -3.87
N GLY A 33 -26.61 -6.13 -5.19
CA GLY A 33 -26.39 -4.93 -6.01
C GLY A 33 -24.94 -4.43 -6.05
N GLY A 34 -23.95 -5.31 -5.85
CA GLY A 34 -22.52 -5.01 -5.91
C GLY A 34 -21.91 -4.49 -4.61
N LYS A 35 -22.63 -4.51 -3.48
CA LYS A 35 -22.16 -3.99 -2.19
C LYS A 35 -22.23 -5.06 -1.10
N VAL A 36 -21.08 -5.51 -0.63
CA VAL A 36 -20.97 -6.20 0.67
C VAL A 36 -20.30 -5.20 1.60
N GLN A 37 -21.09 -4.56 2.47
CA GLN A 37 -20.59 -3.57 3.40
C GLN A 37 -20.04 -4.24 4.66
N ASN A 38 -18.83 -3.88 5.06
CA ASN A 38 -18.33 -4.18 6.39
C ASN A 38 -18.97 -3.19 7.39
N GLY A 39 -19.73 -3.70 8.37
CA GLY A 39 -20.53 -2.88 9.30
C GLY A 39 -19.70 -2.03 10.26
N ASP A 40 -18.46 -2.44 10.57
CA ASP A 40 -17.80 -2.02 11.82
C ASP A 40 -16.47 -1.26 11.63
N VAL A 41 -16.21 -0.65 10.47
CA VAL A 41 -14.88 -0.07 10.18
C VAL A 41 -14.97 1.42 9.82
N GLU A 42 -14.28 2.25 10.61
CA GLU A 42 -14.08 3.70 10.35
C GLU A 42 -13.16 3.99 9.14
N ALA A 43 -12.31 3.02 8.76
CA ALA A 43 -11.38 3.17 7.65
C ALA A 43 -12.06 3.25 6.27
N PHE A 44 -11.58 4.15 5.42
CA PHE A 44 -11.99 4.31 4.04
C PHE A 44 -11.44 3.22 3.13
N VAL A 45 -10.14 2.89 3.27
CA VAL A 45 -9.55 1.70 2.65
C VAL A 45 -8.99 0.81 3.74
N ARG A 46 -9.35 -0.48 3.71
CA ARG A 46 -8.82 -1.48 4.62
C ARG A 46 -8.19 -2.62 3.84
N LEU A 47 -6.92 -2.85 4.09
CA LEU A 47 -6.19 -4.04 3.66
C LEU A 47 -6.01 -4.92 4.91
N LYS A 48 -6.60 -6.12 4.89
CA LYS A 48 -6.52 -7.07 5.99
C LYS A 48 -5.96 -8.40 5.50
N ASP A 49 -4.87 -8.84 6.12
CA ASP A 49 -4.19 -10.11 5.83
C ASP A 49 -3.87 -10.31 4.34
N ILE A 50 -3.52 -9.23 3.62
CA ILE A 50 -3.36 -9.26 2.16
C ILE A 50 -2.06 -9.96 1.79
N ASN A 51 -2.17 -10.99 0.96
CA ASN A 51 -1.03 -11.73 0.42
C ASN A 51 -1.09 -11.83 -1.10
N LYS A 52 0.08 -11.87 -1.72
CA LYS A 52 0.22 -12.06 -3.17
C LYS A 52 1.28 -13.09 -3.51
N ILE A 53 0.85 -14.18 -4.15
CA ILE A 53 1.70 -15.22 -4.71
C ILE A 53 1.50 -15.22 -6.22
N TYR A 54 2.59 -15.07 -6.98
CA TYR A 54 2.57 -15.18 -8.43
C TYR A 54 2.52 -16.65 -8.88
N PRO A 55 2.09 -16.95 -10.12
CA PRO A 55 1.96 -18.32 -10.62
C PRO A 55 3.27 -19.14 -10.57
N ASN A 56 4.43 -18.48 -10.56
CA ASN A 56 5.74 -19.11 -10.40
C ASN A 56 6.05 -19.53 -8.94
N GLY A 57 5.12 -19.33 -8.01
CA GLY A 57 5.28 -19.62 -6.59
C GLY A 57 5.99 -18.53 -5.79
N VAL A 58 6.36 -17.40 -6.41
CA VAL A 58 7.01 -16.29 -5.69
C VAL A 58 5.95 -15.49 -4.95
N GLN A 59 6.06 -15.44 -3.63
CA GLN A 59 5.27 -14.55 -2.80
C GLN A 59 5.92 -13.16 -2.76
N ALA A 60 5.19 -12.16 -3.23
CA ALA A 60 5.65 -10.78 -3.39
C ALA A 60 5.13 -9.84 -2.30
N VAL A 61 3.99 -10.16 -1.70
CA VAL A 61 3.41 -9.43 -0.57
C VAL A 61 3.00 -10.42 0.50
N TYR A 62 3.41 -10.15 1.73
CA TYR A 62 3.17 -10.97 2.90
C TYR A 62 2.39 -10.15 3.93
N ASP A 63 1.23 -10.67 4.33
CA ASP A 63 0.43 -10.18 5.45
C ASP A 63 0.21 -8.67 5.53
N PHE A 64 -0.07 -8.04 4.39
CA PHE A 64 -0.21 -6.60 4.34
C PHE A 64 -1.49 -6.17 5.06
N ASN A 65 -1.31 -5.49 6.19
CA ASN A 65 -2.36 -4.99 7.06
C ASN A 65 -2.25 -3.47 7.19
N MET A 66 -3.28 -2.75 6.77
CA MET A 66 -3.32 -1.29 6.88
C MET A 66 -4.75 -0.76 6.75
N ASP A 67 -5.11 0.12 7.68
CA ASP A 67 -6.32 0.94 7.62
C ASP A 67 -5.94 2.36 7.20
N ILE A 68 -6.67 2.90 6.22
CA ILE A 68 -6.48 4.23 5.64
C ILE A 68 -7.77 5.01 5.82
N LYS A 69 -7.71 6.18 6.45
CA LYS A 69 -8.83 7.10 6.69
C LYS A 69 -9.12 7.93 5.44
N GLU A 70 -10.30 8.55 5.40
CA GLU A 70 -10.60 9.53 4.34
C GLU A 70 -9.60 10.68 4.39
N HIS A 71 -9.25 11.22 3.22
CA HIS A 71 -8.35 12.36 3.04
C HIS A 71 -6.88 12.11 3.41
N GLU A 72 -6.48 10.89 3.77
CA GLU A 72 -5.06 10.61 4.02
C GLU A 72 -4.24 10.52 2.72
N PHE A 73 -3.01 11.04 2.79
CA PHE A 73 -1.97 10.80 1.79
C PHE A 73 -1.02 9.73 2.28
N ILE A 74 -1.18 8.49 1.82
CA ILE A 74 -0.35 7.37 2.20
C ILE A 74 0.79 7.19 1.20
N VAL A 75 2.01 7.06 1.69
CA VAL A 75 3.17 6.71 0.86
C VAL A 75 3.66 5.30 1.17
N LEU A 76 3.72 4.42 0.17
CA LEU A 76 4.44 3.15 0.25
C LEU A 76 5.87 3.38 -0.22
N VAL A 77 6.86 3.12 0.65
CA VAL A 77 8.28 3.34 0.35
C VAL A 77 9.11 2.11 0.67
N GLY A 78 10.21 1.92 -0.06
CA GLY A 78 11.11 0.78 0.15
C GLY A 78 11.96 0.47 -1.08
N PRO A 79 12.94 -0.44 -0.97
CA PRO A 79 13.82 -0.84 -2.06
C PRO A 79 13.08 -1.43 -3.28
N SER A 80 13.79 -1.53 -4.41
CA SER A 80 13.23 -2.21 -5.58
C SER A 80 12.86 -3.66 -5.25
N GLY A 81 11.70 -4.11 -5.75
CA GLY A 81 11.21 -5.47 -5.53
C GLY A 81 10.59 -5.77 -4.16
N CYS A 82 10.37 -4.78 -3.29
CA CYS A 82 9.75 -5.01 -1.97
C CYS A 82 8.21 -5.15 -1.96
N GLY A 83 7.54 -5.14 -3.12
CA GLY A 83 6.10 -5.40 -3.23
C GLY A 83 5.18 -4.17 -3.34
N LYS A 84 5.71 -2.94 -3.30
CA LYS A 84 4.93 -1.68 -3.31
C LYS A 84 3.95 -1.56 -4.50
N SER A 85 4.47 -1.61 -5.72
CA SER A 85 3.64 -1.50 -6.93
C SER A 85 2.69 -2.68 -7.06
N THR A 86 3.07 -3.87 -6.58
CA THR A 86 2.18 -5.03 -6.52
C THR A 86 1.01 -4.77 -5.57
N THR A 87 1.25 -4.23 -4.37
CA THR A 87 0.19 -3.81 -3.44
C THR A 87 -0.72 -2.76 -4.07
N LEU A 88 -0.16 -1.73 -4.71
CA LEU A 88 -0.94 -0.68 -5.37
C LEU A 88 -1.81 -1.25 -6.51
N ARG A 89 -1.27 -2.15 -7.33
CA ARG A 89 -2.00 -2.80 -8.43
C ARG A 89 -3.10 -3.73 -7.94
N MET A 90 -2.92 -4.38 -6.78
CA MET A 90 -3.99 -5.14 -6.12
C MET A 90 -5.13 -4.23 -5.67
N VAL A 91 -4.82 -3.07 -5.07
CA VAL A 91 -5.85 -2.06 -4.74
C VAL A 91 -6.56 -1.58 -6.01
N ALA A 92 -5.81 -1.34 -7.08
CA ALA A 92 -6.33 -0.91 -8.37
C ALA A 92 -7.20 -1.95 -9.09
N GLY A 93 -7.10 -3.22 -8.72
CA GLY A 93 -7.74 -4.33 -9.44
C GLY A 93 -7.06 -4.69 -10.76
N LEU A 94 -5.82 -4.26 -10.94
CA LEU A 94 -4.96 -4.67 -12.06
C LEU A 94 -4.25 -6.00 -11.76
N GLU A 95 -4.20 -6.38 -10.49
CA GLU A 95 -3.74 -7.70 -10.05
C GLU A 95 -4.72 -8.33 -9.05
N ASP A 96 -4.87 -9.65 -9.13
CA ASP A 96 -5.67 -10.42 -8.19
C ASP A 96 -4.96 -10.57 -6.84
N ILE A 97 -5.74 -10.52 -5.76
CA ILE A 97 -5.28 -10.82 -4.39
C ILE A 97 -5.31 -12.33 -4.18
N THR A 98 -4.21 -12.92 -3.68
CA THR A 98 -4.15 -14.37 -3.43
C THR A 98 -4.94 -14.77 -2.19
N SER A 99 -4.78 -14.04 -1.09
CA SER A 99 -5.58 -14.19 0.14
C SER A 99 -5.65 -12.87 0.90
N GLY A 100 -6.60 -12.76 1.82
CA GLY A 100 -6.90 -11.53 2.55
C GLY A 100 -8.06 -10.74 1.96
N TYR A 101 -8.39 -9.61 2.59
CA TYR A 101 -9.58 -8.82 2.31
C TYR A 101 -9.23 -7.36 2.06
N LEU A 102 -9.70 -6.82 0.94
CA LEU A 102 -9.61 -5.44 0.55
C LEU A 102 -11.01 -4.83 0.61
N TYR A 103 -11.18 -3.81 1.45
CA TYR A 103 -12.38 -2.99 1.50
C TYR A 103 -12.06 -1.58 1.01
N ILE A 104 -12.91 -1.02 0.15
CA ILE A 104 -12.84 0.37 -0.30
C ILE A 104 -14.22 0.98 -0.08
N ASN A 105 -14.29 2.07 0.67
CA ASN A 105 -15.53 2.71 1.09
C ASN A 105 -16.52 1.69 1.67
N LYS A 106 -16.04 0.88 2.61
CA LYS A 106 -16.74 -0.24 3.27
C LYS A 106 -17.13 -1.40 2.34
N VAL A 107 -16.89 -1.35 1.03
CA VAL A 107 -17.26 -2.41 0.07
C VAL A 107 -16.12 -3.41 -0.15
N LEU A 108 -16.40 -4.71 0.00
CA LEU A 108 -15.46 -5.77 -0.36
C LEU A 108 -15.10 -5.71 -1.85
N SER A 109 -13.84 -5.34 -2.13
CA SER A 109 -13.39 -4.95 -3.46
C SER A 109 -12.50 -5.98 -4.15
N ASN A 110 -12.10 -7.08 -3.48
CA ASN A 110 -11.23 -8.12 -4.05
C ASN A 110 -11.64 -8.58 -5.45
N TYR A 111 -12.95 -8.74 -5.66
CA TYR A 111 -13.52 -9.32 -6.87
C TYR A 111 -14.18 -8.30 -7.79
N LEU A 112 -14.13 -7.02 -7.44
CA LEU A 112 -14.63 -5.94 -8.31
C LEU A 112 -13.59 -5.66 -9.40
N PRO A 113 -14.01 -5.49 -10.66
CA PRO A 113 -13.11 -5.01 -11.71
C PRO A 113 -12.73 -3.54 -11.46
N SER A 114 -11.57 -3.10 -11.96
CA SER A 114 -11.03 -1.74 -11.71
C SER A 114 -12.02 -0.60 -11.97
N LYS A 115 -12.88 -0.74 -12.99
CA LYS A 115 -13.88 0.29 -13.33
C LYS A 115 -14.93 0.51 -12.23
N ASP A 116 -15.22 -0.51 -11.43
CA ASP A 116 -16.30 -0.52 -10.43
C ASP A 116 -15.76 -0.24 -9.01
N ARG A 117 -14.45 -0.02 -8.85
CA ARG A 117 -13.81 0.33 -7.56
C ARG A 117 -13.78 1.83 -7.25
N ASP A 118 -14.31 2.66 -8.15
CA ASP A 118 -14.34 4.12 -8.05
C ASP A 118 -13.00 4.79 -7.69
N ILE A 119 -11.93 4.27 -8.30
CA ILE A 119 -10.53 4.73 -8.14
C ILE A 119 -10.06 5.54 -9.34
N SER A 120 -8.99 6.32 -9.17
CA SER A 120 -8.24 6.92 -10.27
C SER A 120 -6.75 6.58 -10.15
N MET A 121 -6.08 6.29 -11.27
CA MET A 121 -4.69 5.83 -11.25
C MET A 121 -3.79 6.65 -12.19
N VAL A 122 -2.62 7.02 -11.68
CA VAL A 122 -1.51 7.63 -12.42
C VAL A 122 -0.37 6.62 -12.53
N PHE A 123 0.06 6.34 -13.76
CA PHE A 123 1.12 5.38 -14.05
C PHE A 123 2.48 6.06 -14.18
N GLN A 124 3.53 5.30 -13.88
CA GLN A 124 4.93 5.70 -14.04
C GLN A 124 5.25 6.24 -15.43
N SER A 125 4.75 5.60 -16.51
CA SER A 125 5.02 5.99 -17.90
C SER A 125 4.08 7.07 -18.46
N TYR A 126 3.35 7.80 -17.60
CA TYR A 126 2.24 8.73 -17.91
C TYR A 126 1.02 8.07 -18.59
N ALA A 127 1.24 7.05 -19.41
CA ALA A 127 0.26 6.31 -20.20
C ALA A 127 -0.68 7.23 -21.01
N LEU A 128 -0.16 8.33 -21.57
CA LEU A 128 -0.93 9.27 -22.39
C LEU A 128 -1.15 8.73 -23.81
N TYR A 129 -2.27 9.10 -24.44
CA TYR A 129 -2.54 8.79 -25.83
C TYR A 129 -1.82 9.79 -26.75
N PRO A 130 -0.79 9.38 -27.50
CA PRO A 130 0.05 10.30 -28.27
C PRO A 130 -0.69 10.94 -29.46
N GLN A 131 -1.77 10.30 -29.92
CA GLN A 131 -2.58 10.75 -31.04
C GLN A 131 -3.67 11.76 -30.63
N MET A 132 -3.93 11.90 -29.33
CA MET A 132 -4.95 12.80 -28.77
C MET A 132 -4.30 14.11 -28.30
N THR A 133 -5.06 15.21 -28.32
CA THR A 133 -4.63 16.47 -27.69
C THR A 133 -4.65 16.34 -26.15
N VAL A 134 -4.13 17.34 -25.45
CA VAL A 134 -4.24 17.43 -23.99
C VAL A 134 -5.71 17.44 -23.57
N PHE A 135 -6.54 18.24 -24.22
CA PHE A 135 -7.98 18.27 -23.99
C PHE A 135 -8.60 16.88 -24.13
N ASP A 136 -8.29 16.17 -25.22
CA ASP A 136 -8.86 14.84 -25.47
C ASP A 136 -8.35 13.79 -24.48
N ASN A 137 -7.08 13.87 -24.07
CA ASN A 137 -6.52 12.99 -23.03
C ASN A 137 -7.26 13.15 -21.69
N ILE A 138 -7.55 14.40 -21.28
CA ILE A 138 -8.28 14.70 -20.05
C ILE A 138 -9.78 14.36 -20.23
N ALA A 139 -10.37 14.59 -21.40
CA ALA A 139 -11.78 14.30 -21.67
C ALA A 139 -12.09 12.80 -21.81
N PHE A 140 -11.08 11.97 -22.11
CA PHE A 140 -11.27 10.55 -22.42
C PHE A 140 -12.03 9.75 -21.34
N PRO A 141 -11.68 9.83 -20.04
CA PRO A 141 -12.41 9.12 -18.98
C PRO A 141 -13.88 9.55 -18.90
N LEU A 142 -14.17 10.83 -19.18
CA LEU A 142 -15.53 11.37 -19.17
C LEU A 142 -16.38 10.81 -20.30
N ARG A 143 -15.80 10.67 -21.52
CA ARG A 143 -16.50 10.15 -22.71
C ARG A 143 -16.82 8.66 -22.63
N SER A 144 -16.00 7.90 -21.90
CA SER A 144 -16.11 6.44 -21.79
C SER A 144 -17.18 6.00 -20.78
N ARG A 145 -17.41 6.80 -19.72
CA ARG A 145 -18.30 6.45 -18.59
C ARG A 145 -19.74 6.93 -18.80
N LYS A 146 -20.68 6.25 -18.13
CA LYS A 146 -22.04 6.76 -17.88
C LYS A 146 -22.13 7.22 -16.42
N TYR A 147 -22.80 8.34 -16.21
CA TYR A 147 -23.00 8.98 -14.92
C TYR A 147 -24.44 8.83 -14.48
N THR A 148 -24.64 8.70 -13.17
CA THR A 148 -25.95 8.72 -12.56
C THR A 148 -26.51 10.14 -12.66
N LYS A 149 -27.55 10.32 -13.46
CA LYS A 149 -28.30 11.58 -13.56
C LYS A 149 -29.65 11.43 -12.88
N VAL A 150 -30.10 12.49 -12.24
CA VAL A 150 -31.45 12.56 -11.67
C VAL A 150 -32.46 12.61 -12.82
N LYS A 151 -33.49 11.77 -12.75
CA LYS A 151 -34.58 11.78 -13.71
C LYS A 151 -35.39 13.06 -13.48
N LYS A 152 -35.54 13.87 -14.51
CA LYS A 152 -36.29 15.13 -14.46
C LYS A 152 -37.40 15.14 -15.51
N VAL A 153 -38.41 15.98 -15.30
CA VAL A 153 -39.43 16.26 -16.32
C VAL A 153 -38.81 17.16 -17.38
N VAL A 154 -38.40 16.56 -18.50
CA VAL A 154 -37.62 17.27 -19.54
C VAL A 154 -38.46 18.36 -20.20
N SER A 155 -39.74 18.11 -20.48
CA SER A 155 -40.62 19.11 -21.09
C SER A 155 -40.80 20.36 -20.22
N ALA A 156 -40.79 20.20 -18.89
CA ALA A 156 -40.90 21.32 -17.96
C ALA A 156 -39.66 22.21 -18.02
N ILE A 157 -38.47 21.60 -18.07
CA ILE A 157 -37.20 22.32 -18.24
C ILE A 157 -37.18 23.04 -19.60
N VAL A 158 -37.56 22.35 -20.67
CA VAL A 158 -37.61 22.91 -22.03
C VAL A 158 -38.53 24.13 -22.09
N TYR A 159 -39.70 24.09 -21.46
CA TYR A 159 -40.62 25.23 -21.41
C TYR A 159 -40.01 26.44 -20.69
N ASP A 160 -39.42 26.23 -19.50
CA ASP A 160 -38.81 27.31 -18.72
C ASP A 160 -37.56 27.89 -19.43
N GLU A 161 -36.79 27.05 -20.12
CA GLU A 161 -35.65 27.48 -20.96
C GLU A 161 -36.10 28.24 -22.21
N LEU A 162 -37.16 27.79 -22.90
CA LEU A 162 -37.74 28.49 -24.05
C LEU A 162 -38.26 29.87 -23.65
N GLN A 163 -38.92 29.99 -22.49
CA GLN A 163 -39.37 31.28 -21.97
C GLN A 163 -38.20 32.24 -21.79
N ARG A 164 -37.09 31.78 -21.18
CA ARG A 164 -35.87 32.59 -21.02
C ARG A 164 -35.23 32.95 -22.36
N LEU A 165 -35.13 31.99 -23.28
CA LEU A 165 -34.46 32.19 -24.56
C LEU A 165 -35.26 33.09 -25.51
N LEU A 166 -36.60 33.07 -25.43
CA LEU A 166 -37.48 33.94 -26.21
C LEU A 166 -37.76 35.30 -25.52
N ALA A 167 -37.27 35.50 -24.29
CA ALA A 167 -37.35 36.78 -23.59
C ALA A 167 -36.31 37.80 -24.10
N ASP A 168 -35.21 37.34 -24.72
CA ASP A 168 -34.16 38.19 -25.32
C ASP A 168 -33.98 37.88 -26.82
N PRO A 169 -34.80 38.51 -27.69
CA PRO A 169 -34.77 38.30 -29.14
C PRO A 169 -33.44 38.68 -29.81
N GLU A 170 -32.77 39.73 -29.32
CA GLU A 170 -31.55 40.27 -29.91
C GLU A 170 -30.37 39.33 -29.67
N ALA A 171 -30.24 38.83 -28.44
CA ALA A 171 -29.21 37.83 -28.12
C ALA A 171 -29.38 36.57 -28.97
N LEU A 172 -30.62 36.09 -29.15
CA LEU A 172 -30.91 34.91 -29.98
C LEU A 172 -30.55 35.13 -31.45
N LYS A 173 -30.88 36.30 -32.00
CA LYS A 173 -30.55 36.66 -33.38
C LYS A 173 -29.03 36.68 -33.61
N LEU A 174 -28.30 37.35 -32.72
CA LEU A 174 -26.84 37.41 -32.78
C LEU A 174 -26.21 36.01 -32.67
N ALA A 175 -26.72 35.16 -31.78
CA ALA A 175 -26.26 33.78 -31.63
C ALA A 175 -26.51 32.93 -32.89
N ILE A 176 -27.63 33.15 -33.60
CA ILE A 176 -27.91 32.48 -34.87
C ILE A 176 -26.94 32.94 -35.95
N GLU A 177 -26.66 34.24 -36.05
CA GLU A 177 -25.71 34.83 -37.00
C GLU A 177 -24.28 34.32 -36.76
N GLU A 178 -23.83 34.32 -35.50
CA GLU A 178 -22.52 33.76 -35.11
C GLU A 178 -22.40 32.26 -35.45
N ALA A 179 -23.50 31.50 -35.31
CA ALA A 179 -23.53 30.09 -35.68
C ALA A 179 -23.37 29.85 -37.20
N GLU A 180 -23.55 30.88 -38.03
CA GLU A 180 -23.33 30.80 -39.49
C GLU A 180 -21.86 31.02 -39.89
N ASP A 181 -21.03 31.56 -39.01
CA ASP A 181 -19.62 31.78 -39.28
C ASP A 181 -18.86 30.44 -39.35
N LYS A 182 -18.24 30.17 -40.51
CA LYS A 182 -17.52 28.92 -40.81
C LYS A 182 -16.24 28.74 -39.98
N LYS A 183 -15.80 29.74 -39.21
CA LYS A 183 -14.57 29.67 -38.39
C LYS A 183 -14.73 28.96 -37.04
N ILE A 184 -15.95 28.56 -36.63
CA ILE A 184 -16.19 28.01 -35.29
C ILE A 184 -16.28 26.47 -35.32
N ASN A 185 -15.47 25.78 -34.51
CA ASN A 185 -15.38 24.31 -34.39
C ASN A 185 -16.59 23.67 -33.66
N PHE A 186 -17.82 23.80 -34.17
CA PHE A 186 -18.99 23.04 -33.69
C PHE A 186 -19.52 22.06 -34.76
N THR A 187 -20.12 20.96 -34.31
CA THR A 187 -20.64 19.91 -35.22
C THR A 187 -21.93 20.34 -35.93
N THR A 188 -22.77 21.21 -35.33
CA THR A 188 -24.00 21.76 -35.95
C THR A 188 -24.37 23.14 -35.39
N LYS A 189 -25.13 23.95 -36.15
CA LYS A 189 -25.67 25.27 -35.71
C LYS A 189 -26.48 25.19 -34.41
N LYS A 190 -27.33 24.16 -34.29
CA LYS A 190 -28.16 23.94 -33.09
C LYS A 190 -27.31 23.73 -31.84
N GLN A 191 -26.22 22.98 -31.98
CA GLN A 191 -25.32 22.66 -30.87
C GLN A 191 -24.50 23.87 -30.41
N TYR A 192 -24.24 24.83 -31.30
CA TYR A 192 -23.67 26.12 -30.91
C TYR A 192 -24.64 26.92 -30.03
N ILE A 193 -25.90 27.04 -30.47
CA ILE A 193 -26.95 27.80 -29.76
C ILE A 193 -27.22 27.18 -28.38
N SER A 194 -27.35 25.85 -28.29
CA SER A 194 -27.56 25.18 -27.00
C SER A 194 -26.41 25.42 -26.03
N THR A 195 -25.17 25.39 -26.54
CA THR A 195 -23.98 25.68 -25.72
C THR A 195 -23.94 27.14 -25.28
N LYS A 196 -24.25 28.11 -26.17
CA LYS A 196 -24.17 29.55 -25.90
C LYS A 196 -25.19 30.02 -24.86
N PHE A 197 -26.42 29.52 -24.92
CA PHE A 197 -27.49 29.88 -23.98
C PHE A 197 -27.59 28.96 -22.77
N GLU A 198 -26.71 27.96 -22.67
CA GLU A 198 -26.72 26.99 -21.57
C GLU A 198 -28.04 26.20 -21.45
N VAL A 199 -28.68 25.91 -22.58
CA VAL A 199 -29.97 25.20 -22.66
C VAL A 199 -29.82 23.79 -23.21
N LEU A 200 -30.83 22.94 -23.02
CA LEU A 200 -30.89 21.61 -23.60
C LEU A 200 -30.95 21.64 -25.13
N ASP A 201 -30.41 20.60 -25.78
CA ASP A 201 -30.50 20.45 -27.25
C ASP A 201 -31.98 20.30 -27.68
N GLU A 202 -32.82 19.70 -26.84
CA GLU A 202 -34.27 19.61 -26.99
C GLU A 202 -34.94 20.99 -27.06
N THR A 203 -34.48 21.95 -26.27
CA THR A 203 -34.97 23.34 -26.25
C THR A 203 -34.72 24.02 -27.58
N VAL A 204 -33.50 23.90 -28.13
CA VAL A 204 -33.19 24.47 -29.45
C VAL A 204 -33.92 23.74 -30.58
N ASN A 205 -34.19 22.44 -30.42
CA ASN A 205 -34.99 21.68 -31.38
C ASN A 205 -36.45 22.13 -31.41
N ALA A 206 -37.00 22.56 -30.27
CA ALA A 206 -38.37 23.07 -30.17
C ALA A 206 -38.58 24.40 -30.91
N LEU A 207 -37.52 25.17 -31.18
CA LEU A 207 -37.58 26.40 -32.00
C LEU A 207 -37.93 26.14 -33.47
N GLY A 208 -37.85 24.88 -33.93
CA GLY A 208 -38.29 24.46 -35.27
C GLY A 208 -37.17 23.96 -36.20
N LYS A 209 -37.56 23.60 -37.43
CA LYS A 209 -36.64 23.06 -38.45
C LYS A 209 -35.74 24.14 -39.08
N SER A 210 -36.23 25.37 -39.20
CA SER A 210 -35.51 26.51 -39.76
C SER A 210 -35.07 27.44 -38.63
N LEU A 211 -33.75 27.55 -38.40
CA LEU A 211 -33.16 28.49 -37.42
C LEU A 211 -33.07 29.91 -38.00
N LYS A 212 -34.19 30.48 -38.43
CA LYS A 212 -34.26 31.90 -38.84
C LYS A 212 -34.92 32.71 -37.73
N ALA A 213 -34.23 33.71 -37.20
CA ALA A 213 -34.70 34.51 -36.06
C ALA A 213 -36.08 35.13 -36.32
N SER A 214 -36.34 35.67 -37.52
CA SER A 214 -37.64 36.25 -37.88
C SER A 214 -38.80 35.25 -37.78
N VAL A 215 -38.62 34.03 -38.30
CA VAL A 215 -39.63 32.96 -38.29
C VAL A 215 -39.89 32.46 -36.87
N ILE A 216 -38.86 32.38 -36.04
CA ILE A 216 -38.97 31.94 -34.64
C ILE A 216 -39.75 32.97 -33.82
N LEU A 217 -39.48 34.27 -34.04
CA LEU A 217 -40.15 35.35 -33.32
C LEU A 217 -41.62 35.50 -33.72
N GLU A 218 -41.96 35.34 -35.00
CA GLU A 218 -43.36 35.32 -35.47
C GLU A 218 -44.16 34.15 -34.86
N LYS A 219 -43.52 33.01 -34.63
CA LYS A 219 -44.15 31.79 -34.07
C LYS A 219 -43.94 31.63 -32.57
N LYS A 220 -43.46 32.66 -31.87
CA LYS A 220 -43.09 32.59 -30.45
C LYS A 220 -44.21 32.03 -29.58
N ASP A 221 -45.43 32.55 -29.74
CA ASP A 221 -46.58 32.16 -28.91
C ASP A 221 -47.05 30.73 -29.23
N GLU A 222 -47.00 30.31 -30.49
CA GLU A 222 -47.29 28.93 -30.91
C GLU A 222 -46.29 27.93 -30.32
N ILE A 223 -44.99 28.28 -30.33
CA ILE A 223 -43.91 27.43 -29.79
C ILE A 223 -44.07 27.28 -28.28
N LEU A 224 -44.34 28.37 -27.56
CA LEU A 224 -44.56 28.34 -26.11
C LEU A 224 -45.83 27.57 -25.73
N ALA A 225 -46.94 27.76 -26.46
CA ALA A 225 -48.18 27.02 -26.22
C ALA A 225 -47.99 25.50 -26.44
N SER A 226 -47.28 25.11 -27.51
CA SER A 226 -46.96 23.70 -27.77
C SER A 226 -46.05 23.10 -26.68
N ALA A 227 -45.08 23.86 -26.18
CA ALA A 227 -44.21 23.41 -25.09
C ALA A 227 -44.95 23.31 -23.75
N LEU A 228 -45.89 24.21 -23.46
CA LEU A 228 -46.70 24.19 -22.24
C LEU A 228 -47.61 22.96 -22.20
N SER A 229 -48.30 22.66 -23.29
CA SER A 229 -49.15 21.46 -23.40
C SER A 229 -48.33 20.18 -23.14
N LYS A 230 -47.12 20.07 -23.73
CA LYS A 230 -46.21 18.94 -23.47
C LYS A 230 -45.75 18.87 -22.01
N LYS A 231 -45.49 20.03 -21.37
CA LYS A 231 -45.13 20.13 -19.95
C LYS A 231 -46.24 19.57 -19.07
N GLU A 232 -47.48 20.00 -19.30
CA GLU A 232 -48.63 19.56 -18.50
C GLU A 232 -48.92 18.07 -18.70
N GLU A 233 -48.87 17.57 -19.94
CA GLU A 233 -49.04 16.15 -20.26
C GLU A 233 -47.98 15.26 -19.59
N GLU A 234 -46.69 15.63 -19.65
CA GLU A 234 -45.64 14.82 -19.05
C GLU A 234 -45.72 14.82 -17.52
N ILE A 235 -46.05 15.96 -16.90
CA ILE A 235 -46.24 16.06 -15.45
C ILE A 235 -47.44 15.20 -15.01
N ALA A 236 -48.57 15.30 -15.70
CA ALA A 236 -49.77 14.52 -15.38
C ALA A 236 -49.50 13.01 -15.48
N LYS A 237 -48.75 12.59 -16.51
CA LYS A 237 -48.33 11.21 -16.68
C LYS A 237 -47.49 10.71 -15.51
N TYR A 238 -46.44 11.44 -15.11
CA TYR A 238 -45.60 10.99 -13.99
C TYR A 238 -46.33 10.98 -12.65
N LYS A 239 -47.22 11.96 -12.40
CA LYS A 239 -48.08 11.94 -11.20
C LYS A 239 -49.02 10.73 -11.19
N ALA A 240 -49.58 10.35 -12.34
CA ALA A 240 -50.41 9.15 -12.47
C ALA A 240 -49.63 7.85 -12.26
N GLU A 241 -48.33 7.82 -12.61
CA GLU A 241 -47.41 6.70 -12.36
C GLU A 241 -46.87 6.64 -10.91
N GLY A 242 -47.34 7.55 -10.04
CA GLY A 242 -46.99 7.61 -8.62
C GLY A 242 -45.66 8.31 -8.32
N TYR A 243 -45.17 9.19 -9.20
CA TYR A 243 -43.99 10.00 -8.95
C TYR A 243 -44.36 11.34 -8.29
N GLU A 244 -43.55 11.74 -7.32
CA GLU A 244 -43.51 13.09 -6.77
C GLU A 244 -42.51 13.94 -7.57
N ILE A 245 -42.78 15.24 -7.71
CA ILE A 245 -41.95 16.18 -8.50
C ILE A 245 -41.64 17.38 -7.61
N ASN A 246 -40.35 17.68 -7.42
CA ASN A 246 -39.93 18.86 -6.65
C ASN A 246 -39.86 20.14 -7.52
N ASP A 247 -39.53 21.28 -6.91
CA ASP A 247 -39.41 22.58 -7.59
C ASP A 247 -38.33 22.63 -8.69
N LYS A 248 -37.40 21.66 -8.70
CA LYS A 248 -36.37 21.50 -9.74
C LYS A 248 -36.78 20.50 -10.84
N TYR A 249 -38.06 20.11 -10.85
CA TYR A 249 -38.65 19.09 -11.72
C TYR A 249 -38.00 17.70 -11.59
N GLU A 250 -37.37 17.40 -10.46
CA GLU A 250 -36.76 16.10 -10.18
C GLU A 250 -37.82 15.13 -9.69
N LEU A 251 -37.77 13.92 -10.24
CA LEU A 251 -38.72 12.86 -9.95
C LEU A 251 -38.26 12.08 -8.72
N SER A 252 -39.14 11.93 -7.73
CA SER A 252 -38.99 11.00 -6.60
C SER A 252 -40.13 9.98 -6.60
N LYS A 253 -39.86 8.79 -6.04
CA LYS A 253 -40.87 7.74 -5.80
C LYS A 253 -40.58 7.12 -4.44
N ASP A 254 -41.59 7.00 -3.59
CA ASP A 254 -41.47 6.48 -2.22
C ASP A 254 -40.36 7.18 -1.40
N GLY A 255 -40.24 8.50 -1.53
CA GLY A 255 -39.22 9.30 -0.85
C GLY A 255 -37.79 9.18 -1.40
N LYS A 256 -37.56 8.42 -2.48
CA LYS A 256 -36.23 8.26 -3.12
C LYS A 256 -36.18 8.94 -4.49
N VAL A 257 -35.10 9.68 -4.74
CA VAL A 257 -34.87 10.36 -6.03
C VAL A 257 -34.60 9.33 -7.13
N CYS A 258 -35.36 9.42 -8.22
CA CYS A 258 -35.21 8.54 -9.37
C CYS A 258 -33.99 8.93 -10.18
N THR A 259 -33.16 7.95 -10.56
CA THR A 259 -31.93 8.19 -11.32
C THR A 259 -31.79 7.26 -12.51
N TYR A 260 -30.99 7.66 -13.50
CA TYR A 260 -30.67 6.86 -14.69
C TYR A 260 -29.20 7.07 -15.12
N LEU A 261 -28.66 6.12 -15.89
CA LEU A 261 -27.27 6.18 -16.37
C LEU A 261 -27.18 6.79 -17.76
N ALA A 262 -26.54 7.96 -17.88
CA ALA A 262 -26.35 8.67 -19.16
C ALA A 262 -24.90 9.12 -19.36
N LYS A 263 -24.50 9.34 -20.62
CA LYS A 263 -23.21 9.99 -20.92
C LYS A 263 -23.31 11.49 -20.63
N LEU A 264 -22.18 12.11 -20.31
CA LEU A 264 -22.11 13.57 -20.23
C LEU A 264 -22.26 14.19 -21.62
N ASN A 265 -22.90 15.35 -21.67
CA ASN A 265 -22.97 16.14 -22.89
C ASN A 265 -21.61 16.84 -23.16
N LYS A 266 -21.44 17.42 -24.35
CA LYS A 266 -20.16 18.05 -24.74
C LYS A 266 -19.80 19.23 -23.83
N LYS A 267 -20.79 19.98 -23.35
CA LYS A 267 -20.59 21.14 -22.47
C LYS A 267 -20.09 20.69 -21.09
N GLU A 268 -20.76 19.75 -20.44
CA GLU A 268 -20.35 19.17 -19.16
C GLU A 268 -18.92 18.60 -19.22
N ILE A 269 -18.57 17.94 -20.33
CA ILE A 269 -17.19 17.46 -20.55
C ILE A 269 -16.22 18.63 -20.65
N ARG A 270 -16.57 19.65 -21.44
CA ARG A 270 -15.76 20.85 -21.61
C ARG A 270 -15.52 21.52 -20.26
N ASP A 271 -16.56 21.80 -19.50
CA ASP A 271 -16.49 22.52 -18.22
C ASP A 271 -15.59 21.78 -17.22
N LYS A 272 -15.77 20.46 -17.08
CA LYS A 272 -14.91 19.62 -16.22
C LYS A 272 -13.45 19.60 -16.68
N VAL A 273 -13.20 19.55 -17.98
CA VAL A 273 -11.83 19.58 -18.53
C VAL A 273 -11.17 20.94 -18.28
N PHE A 274 -11.89 22.04 -18.47
CA PHE A 274 -11.39 23.39 -18.20
C PHE A 274 -11.12 23.60 -16.70
N GLU A 275 -11.97 23.05 -15.84
CA GLU A 275 -11.74 23.07 -14.39
C GLU A 275 -10.47 22.30 -14.01
N ALA A 276 -10.32 21.06 -14.48
CA ALA A 276 -9.11 20.28 -14.25
C ALA A 276 -7.86 20.98 -14.81
N ALA A 277 -7.96 21.58 -16.00
CA ALA A 277 -6.86 22.32 -16.61
C ALA A 277 -6.50 23.60 -15.85
N ARG A 278 -7.46 24.23 -15.17
CA ARG A 278 -7.22 25.40 -14.31
C ARG A 278 -6.43 25.02 -13.06
N ILE A 279 -6.82 23.91 -12.41
CA ILE A 279 -6.12 23.37 -11.23
C ILE A 279 -4.65 23.05 -11.56
N LEU A 280 -4.41 22.57 -12.77
CA LEU A 280 -3.11 22.06 -13.21
C LEU A 280 -2.30 23.01 -14.08
N ASP A 281 -2.74 24.26 -14.25
CA ASP A 281 -2.09 25.24 -15.13
C ASP A 281 -1.79 24.68 -16.53
N LEU A 282 -2.82 24.05 -17.13
CA LEU A 282 -2.78 23.43 -18.46
C LEU A 282 -3.56 24.19 -19.53
N GLY A 283 -4.23 25.29 -19.17
CA GLY A 283 -5.11 26.06 -20.06
C GLY A 283 -4.50 26.37 -21.45
N PRO A 284 -3.28 26.95 -21.52
CA PRO A 284 -2.62 27.27 -22.79
C PRO A 284 -2.18 26.05 -23.63
N TYR A 285 -2.22 24.86 -23.05
CA TYR A 285 -1.68 23.64 -23.67
C TYR A 285 -2.77 22.66 -24.14
N LEU A 286 -4.05 23.00 -23.94
CA LEU A 286 -5.19 22.11 -24.23
C LEU A 286 -5.22 21.56 -25.66
N ASP A 287 -4.80 22.36 -26.65
CA ASP A 287 -4.81 22.00 -28.06
C ASP A 287 -3.54 21.25 -28.52
N ARG A 288 -2.52 21.16 -27.66
CA ARG A 288 -1.24 20.50 -27.97
C ARG A 288 -1.35 18.99 -27.84
N ARG A 289 -0.42 18.26 -28.47
CA ARG A 289 -0.26 16.80 -28.31
C ARG A 289 0.87 16.48 -27.30
N PRO A 290 0.88 15.28 -26.68
CA PRO A 290 1.88 14.93 -25.67
C PRO A 290 3.34 15.12 -26.12
N LYS A 291 3.64 14.88 -27.42
CA LYS A 291 4.98 15.07 -28.00
C LYS A 291 5.47 16.54 -28.02
N GLU A 292 4.58 17.49 -27.80
CA GLU A 292 4.83 18.95 -27.84
C GLU A 292 4.96 19.54 -26.43
N LEU A 293 5.02 18.69 -25.40
CA LEU A 293 5.04 19.05 -23.98
C LEU A 293 6.35 18.63 -23.33
N SER A 294 6.74 19.34 -22.27
CA SER A 294 7.81 18.92 -21.37
C SER A 294 7.39 17.72 -20.50
N GLY A 295 8.36 17.05 -19.86
CA GLY A 295 8.08 15.94 -18.94
C GLY A 295 7.09 16.29 -17.83
N GLY A 296 7.28 17.45 -17.19
CA GLY A 296 6.39 17.93 -16.13
C GLY A 296 5.00 18.28 -16.65
N GLN A 297 4.91 18.90 -17.83
CA GLN A 297 3.63 19.16 -18.48
C GLN A 297 2.89 17.85 -18.80
N MET A 298 3.58 16.84 -19.36
CA MET A 298 2.98 15.51 -19.59
C MET A 298 2.48 14.88 -18.29
N GLN A 299 3.22 15.01 -17.20
CA GLN A 299 2.78 14.51 -15.90
C GLN A 299 1.52 15.24 -15.41
N ARG A 300 1.44 16.57 -15.57
CA ARG A 300 0.22 17.32 -15.26
C ARG A 300 -0.95 16.85 -16.11
N VAL A 301 -0.77 16.53 -17.39
CA VAL A 301 -1.84 15.95 -18.21
C VAL A 301 -2.30 14.59 -17.67
N ALA A 302 -1.37 13.75 -17.23
CA ALA A 302 -1.71 12.45 -16.62
C ALA A 302 -2.48 12.62 -15.30
N LEU A 303 -2.09 13.59 -14.46
CA LEU A 303 -2.83 13.99 -13.26
C LEU A 303 -4.22 14.54 -13.61
N GLY A 304 -4.34 15.37 -14.64
CA GLY A 304 -5.62 15.92 -15.10
C GLY A 304 -6.60 14.85 -15.52
N ARG A 305 -6.12 13.83 -16.23
CA ARG A 305 -6.92 12.65 -16.56
C ARG A 305 -7.39 11.90 -15.32
N ALA A 306 -6.60 11.89 -14.26
CA ALA A 306 -6.99 11.26 -13.00
C ALA A 306 -8.01 12.11 -12.22
N ILE A 307 -7.81 13.42 -12.17
CA ILE A 307 -8.58 14.38 -11.34
C ILE A 307 -9.97 14.62 -11.91
N VAL A 308 -10.09 14.75 -13.23
CA VAL A 308 -11.37 15.02 -13.91
C VAL A 308 -12.45 13.96 -13.62
N ARG A 309 -12.02 12.77 -13.17
CA ARG A 309 -12.91 11.66 -12.82
C ARG A 309 -13.65 11.88 -11.50
N ASP A 310 -13.18 12.79 -10.63
CA ASP A 310 -13.74 13.03 -9.30
C ASP A 310 -13.85 11.73 -8.49
N ALA A 311 -12.74 10.98 -8.44
CA ALA A 311 -12.67 9.69 -7.75
C ALA A 311 -12.31 9.88 -6.28
N LYS A 312 -12.85 9.02 -5.41
CA LYS A 312 -12.60 9.08 -3.97
C LYS A 312 -11.22 8.56 -3.55
N LEU A 313 -10.59 7.74 -4.39
CA LEU A 313 -9.28 7.13 -4.13
C LEU A 313 -8.33 7.36 -5.33
N PHE A 314 -7.24 8.08 -5.09
CA PHE A 314 -6.17 8.29 -6.05
C PHE A 314 -5.02 7.32 -5.79
N LEU A 315 -4.54 6.68 -6.84
CA LEU A 315 -3.42 5.74 -6.81
C LEU A 315 -2.32 6.26 -7.72
N MET A 316 -1.09 6.34 -7.23
CA MET A 316 0.05 6.85 -8.01
C MET A 316 1.23 5.86 -7.93
N ASP A 317 1.62 5.29 -9.07
CA ASP A 317 2.75 4.36 -9.17
C ASP A 317 3.98 5.10 -9.69
N GLU A 318 4.87 5.53 -8.80
CA GLU A 318 6.13 6.25 -9.08
C GLU A 318 6.00 7.38 -10.11
N PRO A 319 5.05 8.33 -9.94
CA PRO A 319 4.71 9.27 -11.01
C PRO A 319 5.84 10.28 -11.31
N LEU A 320 6.80 10.45 -10.41
CA LEU A 320 7.92 11.39 -10.52
C LEU A 320 9.22 10.76 -11.02
N SER A 321 9.27 9.44 -11.24
CA SER A 321 10.54 8.73 -11.51
C SER A 321 11.24 9.16 -12.81
N ASN A 322 10.47 9.66 -13.78
CA ASN A 322 10.96 10.02 -15.11
C ASN A 322 11.37 11.50 -15.23
N LEU A 323 11.36 12.25 -14.12
CA LEU A 323 11.68 13.67 -14.10
C LEU A 323 13.09 13.96 -13.55
N ASP A 324 13.67 15.07 -14.00
CA ASP A 324 14.90 15.61 -13.42
C ASP A 324 14.70 16.08 -11.96
N ALA A 325 15.79 16.25 -11.22
CA ALA A 325 15.74 16.56 -9.79
C ALA A 325 15.02 17.89 -9.48
N LYS A 326 15.24 18.94 -10.29
CA LYS A 326 14.62 20.26 -10.07
C LYS A 326 13.11 20.19 -10.29
N LEU A 327 12.70 19.53 -11.37
CA LEU A 327 11.31 19.36 -11.71
C LEU A 327 10.59 18.43 -10.72
N ARG A 328 11.26 17.42 -10.17
CA ARG A 328 10.72 16.59 -9.06
C ARG A 328 10.40 17.42 -7.83
N VAL A 329 11.25 18.36 -7.43
CA VAL A 329 10.99 19.26 -6.29
C VAL A 329 9.71 20.06 -6.54
N GLN A 330 9.59 20.68 -7.72
CA GLN A 330 8.40 21.47 -8.07
C GLN A 330 7.13 20.60 -8.09
N MET A 331 7.17 19.46 -8.78
CA MET A 331 6.01 18.59 -8.96
C MET A 331 5.55 17.95 -7.65
N ARG A 332 6.44 17.68 -6.68
CA ARG A 332 6.04 17.23 -5.34
C ARG A 332 5.12 18.24 -4.66
N SER A 333 5.54 19.51 -4.62
CA SER A 333 4.75 20.59 -4.04
C SER A 333 3.40 20.75 -4.75
N GLU A 334 3.39 20.60 -6.10
CA GLU A 334 2.14 20.63 -6.87
C GLU A 334 1.22 19.46 -6.51
N ILE A 335 1.72 18.23 -6.38
CA ILE A 335 0.91 17.06 -6.00
C ILE A 335 0.30 17.23 -4.60
N VAL A 336 1.08 17.72 -3.63
CA VAL A 336 0.58 17.99 -2.27
C VAL A 336 -0.56 19.03 -2.32
N ARG A 337 -0.34 20.14 -3.02
CA ARG A 337 -1.36 21.18 -3.18
C ARG A 337 -2.64 20.64 -3.84
N ILE A 338 -2.50 19.84 -4.88
CA ILE A 338 -3.63 19.20 -5.58
C ILE A 338 -4.41 18.30 -4.61
N HIS A 339 -3.71 17.49 -3.82
CA HIS A 339 -4.34 16.62 -2.83
C HIS A 339 -5.11 17.42 -1.78
N GLU A 340 -4.53 18.50 -1.25
CA GLU A 340 -5.18 19.39 -0.29
C GLU A 340 -6.42 20.07 -0.88
N GLN A 341 -6.37 20.48 -2.16
CA GLN A 341 -7.48 21.14 -2.84
C GLN A 341 -8.64 20.19 -3.17
N ILE A 342 -8.34 18.96 -3.58
CA ILE A 342 -9.36 17.97 -3.96
C ILE A 342 -9.93 17.28 -2.73
N GLY A 343 -9.11 17.11 -1.68
CA GLY A 343 -9.49 16.35 -0.49
C GLY A 343 -9.77 14.88 -0.82
N ALA A 344 -9.01 14.26 -1.71
CA ALA A 344 -9.20 12.84 -2.00
C ALA A 344 -8.14 11.97 -1.32
N THR A 345 -8.54 10.79 -0.85
CA THR A 345 -7.62 9.80 -0.26
C THR A 345 -6.62 9.34 -1.31
N SER A 346 -5.33 9.35 -0.99
CA SER A 346 -4.26 9.04 -1.95
C SER A 346 -3.36 7.90 -1.45
N ILE A 347 -3.01 6.97 -2.33
CA ILE A 347 -1.93 6.00 -2.12
C ILE A 347 -0.86 6.25 -3.18
N TYR A 348 0.33 6.59 -2.73
CA TYR A 348 1.47 6.98 -3.55
C TYR A 348 2.61 5.98 -3.34
N VAL A 349 3.21 5.48 -4.42
CA VAL A 349 4.36 4.56 -4.37
C VAL A 349 5.60 5.29 -4.83
N THR A 350 6.70 5.14 -4.08
CA THR A 350 8.00 5.68 -4.47
C THR A 350 9.17 4.86 -3.94
N HIS A 351 10.32 5.03 -4.58
CA HIS A 351 11.61 4.59 -4.07
C HIS A 351 12.40 5.73 -3.39
N ASP A 352 11.95 6.99 -3.55
CA ASP A 352 12.60 8.16 -2.98
C ASP A 352 12.03 8.44 -1.58
N GLN A 353 12.89 8.29 -0.58
CA GLN A 353 12.53 8.60 0.81
C GLN A 353 12.18 10.08 1.01
N THR A 354 12.77 11.00 0.25
CA THR A 354 12.48 12.43 0.35
C THR A 354 11.05 12.71 -0.07
N GLU A 355 10.55 12.06 -1.13
CA GLU A 355 9.15 12.13 -1.52
C GLU A 355 8.24 11.67 -0.37
N ALA A 356 8.54 10.52 0.22
CA ALA A 356 7.79 9.98 1.35
C ALA A 356 7.77 10.93 2.57
N MET A 357 8.93 11.48 2.92
CA MET A 357 9.08 12.36 4.08
C MET A 357 8.39 13.71 3.92
N THR A 358 8.27 14.23 2.69
CA THR A 358 7.70 15.55 2.42
C THR A 358 6.20 15.56 2.14
N MET A 359 5.63 14.45 1.63
CA MET A 359 4.26 14.45 1.09
C MET A 359 3.29 13.63 1.94
N ALA A 360 3.79 12.65 2.69
CA ALA A 360 2.94 11.67 3.35
C ALA A 360 2.32 12.21 4.64
N THR A 361 1.04 11.90 4.84
CA THR A 361 0.42 11.90 6.18
C THR A 361 0.95 10.72 7.00
N ARG A 362 1.02 9.54 6.37
CA ARG A 362 1.64 8.34 6.93
C ARG A 362 2.40 7.59 5.85
N ILE A 363 3.52 7.00 6.24
CA ILE A 363 4.37 6.20 5.36
C ILE A 363 4.25 4.74 5.81
N ALA A 364 4.16 3.82 4.85
CA ALA A 364 4.36 2.39 5.07
C ALA A 364 5.70 1.99 4.45
N VAL A 365 6.68 1.69 5.31
CA VAL A 365 8.00 1.24 4.90
C VAL A 365 7.95 -0.27 4.64
N MET A 366 8.34 -0.70 3.45
CA MET A 366 8.28 -2.10 3.01
C MET A 366 9.66 -2.66 2.69
N SER A 367 9.91 -3.91 3.10
CA SER A 367 11.09 -4.68 2.73
C SER A 367 10.73 -6.13 2.44
N LYS A 368 11.23 -6.67 1.32
CA LYS A 368 11.01 -8.08 0.92
C LYS A 368 9.55 -8.56 0.99
N GLY A 369 8.59 -7.68 0.70
CA GLY A 369 7.16 -7.98 0.72
C GLY A 369 6.47 -7.82 2.08
N TRP A 370 7.21 -7.51 3.15
CA TRP A 370 6.69 -7.25 4.49
C TRP A 370 6.65 -5.76 4.79
N ILE A 371 5.63 -5.34 5.55
CA ILE A 371 5.61 -4.02 6.18
C ILE A 371 6.59 -4.05 7.36
N GLN A 372 7.51 -3.09 7.40
CA GLN A 372 8.50 -2.94 8.46
C GLN A 372 8.01 -1.97 9.55
N GLN A 373 7.37 -0.88 9.12
CA GLN A 373 6.77 0.12 9.99
C GLN A 373 5.74 0.94 9.23
N ILE A 374 4.67 1.32 9.93
CA ILE A 374 3.70 2.33 9.48
C ILE A 374 3.70 3.43 10.54
N GLY A 375 3.75 4.68 10.12
CA GLY A 375 3.73 5.82 11.03
C GLY A 375 3.77 7.14 10.28
N THR A 376 3.73 8.25 11.01
CA THR A 376 3.98 9.57 10.43
C THR A 376 5.45 9.70 10.00
N PRO A 377 5.79 10.61 9.08
CA PRO A 377 7.18 10.87 8.71
C PRO A 377 8.09 11.10 9.93
N GLN A 378 7.61 11.89 10.90
CA GLN A 378 8.36 12.20 12.11
C GLN A 378 8.57 10.97 13.01
N GLU A 379 7.54 10.14 13.20
CA GLU A 379 7.64 8.90 13.99
C GLU A 379 8.62 7.92 13.37
N ILE A 380 8.56 7.71 12.06
CA ILE A 380 9.45 6.79 11.35
C ILE A 380 10.90 7.26 11.42
N TYR A 381 11.13 8.56 11.30
CA TYR A 381 12.47 9.14 11.42
C TYR A 381 13.05 9.01 12.83
N SER A 382 12.24 9.41 13.82
CA SER A 382 12.69 9.59 15.21
C SER A 382 12.71 8.27 15.98
N ASN A 383 11.76 7.37 15.69
CA ASN A 383 11.53 6.12 16.42
C ASN A 383 11.42 4.93 15.46
N PRO A 384 12.48 4.60 14.70
CA PRO A 384 12.49 3.44 13.83
C PRO A 384 12.28 2.15 14.62
N ASN A 385 11.51 1.19 14.07
CA ASN A 385 11.23 -0.10 14.71
C ASN A 385 12.38 -1.10 14.60
N ASN A 386 13.24 -0.95 13.59
CA ASN A 386 14.37 -1.84 13.35
C ASN A 386 15.48 -1.12 12.60
N ILE A 387 16.64 -1.77 12.51
CA ILE A 387 17.83 -1.24 11.82
C ILE A 387 17.51 -0.91 10.36
N PHE A 388 16.73 -1.74 9.67
CA PHE A 388 16.40 -1.49 8.26
C PHE A 388 15.73 -0.12 8.11
N VAL A 389 14.67 0.16 8.87
CA VAL A 389 13.98 1.47 8.83
C VAL A 389 14.94 2.60 9.21
N ALA A 390 15.76 2.39 10.25
CA ALA A 390 16.72 3.37 10.72
C ALA A 390 17.77 3.75 9.65
N THR A 391 18.27 2.77 8.90
CA THR A 391 19.26 2.98 7.83
C THR A 391 18.64 3.40 6.50
N PHE A 392 17.39 3.02 6.25
CA PHE A 392 16.71 3.27 4.97
C PHE A 392 16.07 4.66 4.91
N ILE A 393 15.58 5.18 6.04
CA ILE A 393 14.98 6.51 6.16
C ILE A 393 16.00 7.48 6.74
N GLY A 394 16.25 8.61 6.07
CA GLY A 394 17.30 9.59 6.36
C GLY A 394 18.35 9.65 5.25
N SER A 395 18.73 10.86 4.83
CA SER A 395 19.84 11.10 3.89
C SER A 395 20.74 12.20 4.47
N PRO A 396 21.96 11.90 4.95
CA PRO A 396 22.61 10.58 4.94
C PRO A 396 21.97 9.56 5.91
N ALA A 397 22.30 8.28 5.73
CA ALA A 397 21.76 7.19 6.54
C ALA A 397 22.25 7.23 8.00
N MET A 398 21.54 6.56 8.92
CA MET A 398 22.00 6.39 10.31
C MET A 398 23.31 5.60 10.37
N ASN A 399 24.28 6.08 11.14
CA ASN A 399 25.51 5.35 11.45
C ASN A 399 25.19 4.22 12.41
N ILE A 400 25.66 3.00 12.13
CA ILE A 400 25.40 1.81 12.95
C ILE A 400 26.71 1.18 13.42
N PHE A 401 26.96 1.20 14.71
CA PHE A 401 28.15 0.64 15.36
C PHE A 401 27.84 -0.66 16.09
N ASN A 402 28.82 -1.56 16.17
CA ASN A 402 28.71 -2.74 17.02
C ASN A 402 29.26 -2.37 18.41
N ALA A 403 28.56 -2.79 19.45
CA ALA A 403 28.99 -2.60 20.82
C ALA A 403 28.54 -3.78 21.68
N LYS A 404 29.05 -3.87 22.90
CA LYS A 404 28.58 -4.79 23.92
C LYS A 404 27.83 -4.03 25.00
N TYR A 405 26.75 -4.63 25.50
CA TYR A 405 25.94 -4.07 26.57
C TYR A 405 26.11 -4.88 27.85
N ASN A 406 26.28 -4.19 28.97
CA ASN A 406 26.30 -4.78 30.30
C ASN A 406 25.66 -3.82 31.33
N HIS A 407 24.45 -4.12 31.78
CA HIS A 407 23.73 -3.41 32.86
C HIS A 407 23.79 -1.87 32.79
N GLY A 408 23.32 -1.30 31.68
CA GLY A 408 23.28 0.15 31.44
C GLY A 408 24.53 0.72 30.77
N LEU A 409 25.64 -0.02 30.74
CA LEU A 409 26.89 0.41 30.11
C LEU A 409 27.06 -0.20 28.71
N VAL A 410 27.33 0.65 27.73
CA VAL A 410 27.65 0.26 26.35
C VAL A 410 29.15 0.43 26.11
N THR A 411 29.84 -0.64 25.70
CA THR A 411 31.28 -0.64 25.40
C THR A 411 31.53 -0.95 23.92
N PHE A 412 32.25 -0.07 23.23
CA PHE A 412 32.64 -0.22 21.83
C PHE A 412 33.97 -1.01 21.72
N ASN A 413 34.39 -1.42 20.51
CA ASN A 413 35.56 -2.29 20.35
C ASN A 413 36.88 -1.57 20.67
N ASP A 414 36.91 -0.25 20.49
CA ASP A 414 38.04 0.62 20.85
C ASP A 414 38.14 0.89 22.37
N GLY A 415 37.21 0.34 23.17
CA GLY A 415 37.13 0.55 24.61
C GLY A 415 36.38 1.81 25.03
N TYR A 416 35.84 2.59 24.08
CA TYR A 416 34.99 3.74 24.39
C TYR A 416 33.70 3.26 25.07
N GLN A 417 33.21 4.03 26.05
CA GLN A 417 32.06 3.66 26.87
C GLN A 417 31.00 4.75 26.93
N ILE A 418 29.73 4.36 26.83
CA ILE A 418 28.57 5.23 27.01
C ILE A 418 27.68 4.64 28.09
N ASP A 419 27.41 5.42 29.12
CA ASP A 419 26.42 5.11 30.14
C ASP A 419 25.04 5.59 29.68
N LEU A 420 24.10 4.64 29.53
CA LEU A 420 22.70 4.90 29.18
C LEU A 420 21.80 5.04 30.42
N GLY A 421 22.34 4.81 31.61
CA GLY A 421 21.62 4.91 32.88
C GLY A 421 20.72 3.70 33.19
N LYS A 422 20.16 3.71 34.41
CA LYS A 422 19.31 2.63 34.94
C LYS A 422 17.95 2.52 34.25
N GLU A 423 17.41 3.64 33.75
CA GLU A 423 16.12 3.65 33.05
C GLU A 423 16.16 2.77 31.79
N PHE A 424 17.29 2.75 31.08
CA PHE A 424 17.44 1.90 29.91
C PHE A 424 17.55 0.40 30.26
N ASP A 425 18.12 0.05 31.42
CA ASP A 425 18.22 -1.34 31.89
C ASP A 425 16.82 -1.97 32.14
N GLU A 426 15.87 -1.17 32.63
CA GLU A 426 14.47 -1.58 32.76
C GLU A 426 13.80 -1.81 31.40
N VAL A 427 14.03 -0.90 30.44
CA VAL A 427 13.51 -1.01 29.07
C VAL A 427 14.08 -2.24 28.37
N HIS A 428 15.39 -2.46 28.50
CA HIS A 428 16.10 -3.62 27.98
C HIS A 428 15.52 -4.93 28.54
N THR A 429 15.42 -5.02 29.87
CA THR A 429 14.89 -6.22 30.54
C THR A 429 13.46 -6.53 30.09
N LYS A 430 12.61 -5.49 30.00
CA LYS A 430 11.23 -5.62 29.53
C LYS A 430 11.15 -6.07 28.08
N PHE A 431 12.00 -5.54 27.21
CA PHE A 431 12.06 -5.91 25.79
C PHE A 431 12.34 -7.41 25.62
N TYR A 432 13.43 -7.93 26.20
CA TYR A 432 13.79 -9.34 26.04
C TYR A 432 12.79 -10.29 26.70
N LYS A 433 12.24 -9.94 27.87
CA LYS A 433 11.16 -10.74 28.50
C LYS A 433 9.92 -10.84 27.61
N ASN A 434 9.50 -9.73 27.00
CA ASN A 434 8.36 -9.73 26.09
C ASN A 434 8.63 -10.57 24.83
N LYS A 435 9.82 -10.45 24.24
CA LYS A 435 10.22 -11.24 23.07
C LYS A 435 10.31 -12.74 23.36
N ILE A 436 10.83 -13.12 24.52
CA ILE A 436 10.85 -14.52 24.97
C ILE A 436 9.42 -15.03 25.13
N ALA A 437 8.54 -14.29 25.81
CA ALA A 437 7.15 -14.71 26.00
C ALA A 437 6.38 -14.85 24.68
N GLU A 438 6.64 -13.96 23.71
CA GLU A 438 6.05 -14.03 22.37
C GLU A 438 6.52 -15.27 21.60
N LEU A 439 7.81 -15.59 21.64
CA LEU A 439 8.38 -16.76 21.00
C LEU A 439 8.01 -18.08 21.70
N GLU A 440 7.94 -18.10 23.03
CA GLU A 440 7.49 -19.28 23.79
C GLU A 440 6.04 -19.63 23.45
N LYS A 441 5.15 -18.63 23.40
CA LYS A 441 3.77 -18.81 22.94
C LYS A 441 3.67 -19.29 21.49
N LEU A 442 4.62 -18.90 20.64
CA LEU A 442 4.70 -19.31 19.24
C LEU A 442 5.16 -20.77 19.10
N ILE A 443 6.09 -21.23 19.93
CA ILE A 443 6.55 -22.63 19.96
C ILE A 443 5.47 -23.60 20.45
N GLU A 444 4.57 -23.14 21.32
CA GLU A 444 3.43 -23.94 21.81
C GLU A 444 2.35 -24.21 20.74
N LYS A 445 2.39 -23.54 19.58
CA LYS A 445 1.45 -23.79 18.49
C LYS A 445 1.68 -25.18 17.87
N ASP A 446 0.60 -25.87 17.50
CA ASP A 446 0.62 -27.22 16.92
C ASP A 446 1.60 -27.34 15.73
N GLY A 447 1.65 -26.33 14.85
CA GLY A 447 2.54 -26.26 13.72
C GLY A 447 4.02 -26.20 14.11
N PHE A 448 4.37 -25.47 15.17
CA PHE A 448 5.74 -25.44 15.70
C PHE A 448 6.11 -26.71 16.44
N ILE A 449 5.17 -27.34 17.15
CA ILE A 449 5.35 -28.67 17.76
C ILE A 449 5.61 -29.71 16.68
N ARG A 450 4.87 -29.69 15.56
CA ARG A 450 5.11 -30.57 14.41
C ARG A 450 6.49 -30.34 13.79
N LEU A 451 6.90 -29.08 13.63
CA LEU A 451 8.24 -28.74 13.13
C LEU A 451 9.34 -29.23 14.08
N HIS A 452 9.14 -29.10 15.40
CA HIS A 452 10.05 -29.65 16.40
C HIS A 452 10.15 -31.18 16.28
N ALA A 453 9.01 -31.87 16.20
CA ALA A 453 8.97 -33.31 16.03
C ALA A 453 9.69 -33.76 14.73
N ILE A 454 9.57 -33.00 13.63
CA ILE A 454 10.30 -33.27 12.39
C ILE A 454 11.82 -33.11 12.58
N ASP A 455 12.27 -32.07 13.28
CA ASP A 455 13.70 -31.86 13.59
C ASP A 455 14.26 -33.00 14.45
N VAL A 456 13.55 -33.38 15.52
CA VAL A 456 13.92 -34.52 16.38
C VAL A 456 13.94 -35.83 15.58
N ALA A 457 12.96 -36.05 14.69
CA ALA A 457 12.95 -37.21 13.80
C ALA A 457 14.18 -37.26 12.88
N ASP A 458 14.59 -36.12 12.31
CA ASP A 458 15.77 -36.04 11.44
C ASP A 458 17.08 -36.25 12.23
N LYS A 459 17.17 -35.74 13.46
CA LYS A 459 18.29 -36.00 14.39
C LYS A 459 18.36 -37.48 14.79
N LEU A 460 17.21 -38.09 15.04
CA LEU A 460 17.10 -39.50 15.43
C LEU A 460 17.53 -40.42 14.27
N ILE A 461 17.09 -40.13 13.04
CA ILE A 461 17.49 -40.86 11.84
C ILE A 461 19.00 -40.74 11.56
N SER A 462 19.62 -39.59 11.89
CA SER A 462 21.04 -39.35 11.68
C SER A 462 21.94 -39.85 12.82
N SER A 463 21.38 -40.14 13.99
CA SER A 463 22.14 -40.56 15.20
C SER A 463 21.93 -42.03 15.56
N LEU A 464 21.46 -42.88 14.64
CA LEU A 464 21.13 -44.30 14.87
C LEU A 464 22.31 -45.15 15.38
N ASP A 465 23.54 -44.66 15.26
CA ASP A 465 24.76 -45.34 15.67
C ASP A 465 25.08 -45.16 17.17
N ASN A 466 24.38 -44.27 17.90
CA ASN A 466 24.58 -44.03 19.34
C ASN A 466 23.32 -44.38 20.15
N GLN A 467 23.36 -45.51 20.87
CA GLN A 467 22.21 -46.05 21.60
C GLN A 467 21.66 -45.11 22.70
N GLU A 468 22.52 -44.43 23.45
CA GLU A 468 22.08 -43.51 24.52
C GLU A 468 21.31 -42.32 23.94
N LYS A 469 21.87 -41.72 22.88
CA LYS A 469 21.26 -40.57 22.21
C LYS A 469 19.95 -40.92 21.49
N VAL A 470 19.84 -42.14 20.97
CA VAL A 470 18.61 -42.65 20.36
C VAL A 470 17.49 -42.79 21.40
N ILE A 471 17.78 -43.30 22.59
CA ILE A 471 16.77 -43.45 23.67
C ILE A 471 16.25 -42.08 24.12
N GLU A 472 17.13 -41.09 24.27
CA GLU A 472 16.77 -39.72 24.64
C GLU A 472 15.88 -39.06 23.57
N LEU A 473 16.32 -39.07 22.31
CA LEU A 473 15.56 -38.50 21.19
C LEU A 473 14.23 -39.21 20.96
N LEU A 474 14.14 -40.53 21.21
CA LEU A 474 12.89 -41.29 21.11
C LEU A 474 11.89 -40.88 22.19
N LYS A 475 12.34 -40.61 23.42
CA LYS A 475 11.46 -40.12 24.50
C LYS A 475 10.90 -38.75 24.15
N GLU A 476 11.77 -37.83 23.72
CA GLU A 476 11.38 -36.48 23.28
C GLU A 476 10.41 -36.54 22.09
N PHE A 477 10.71 -37.35 21.07
CA PHE A 477 9.85 -37.51 19.90
C PHE A 477 8.46 -38.04 20.27
N ASN A 478 8.38 -39.03 21.16
CA ASN A 478 7.12 -39.58 21.64
C ASN A 478 6.29 -38.56 22.44
N GLU A 479 6.93 -37.72 23.25
CA GLU A 479 6.25 -36.67 23.99
C GLU A 479 5.67 -35.61 23.03
N LEU A 480 6.45 -35.18 22.03
CA LEU A 480 6.00 -34.20 21.04
C LEU A 480 4.84 -34.72 20.21
N ILE A 481 4.90 -35.96 19.76
CA ILE A 481 3.80 -36.62 19.06
C ILE A 481 2.55 -36.67 19.94
N GLY A 482 2.70 -36.95 21.24
CA GLY A 482 1.59 -36.98 22.19
C GLY A 482 0.87 -35.64 22.36
N LYS A 483 1.52 -34.52 22.01
CA LYS A 483 0.95 -33.17 22.05
C LYS A 483 0.26 -32.76 20.74
N VAL A 484 0.43 -33.52 19.67
CA VAL A 484 -0.18 -33.22 18.35
C VAL A 484 -1.59 -33.81 18.29
N ASN A 485 -2.60 -32.93 18.30
CA ASN A 485 -4.01 -33.34 18.41
C ASN A 485 -4.57 -34.06 17.16
N GLU A 486 -3.95 -33.88 15.99
CA GLU A 486 -4.37 -34.49 14.71
C GLU A 486 -3.23 -35.28 14.04
N LEU A 487 -3.20 -36.58 14.31
CA LEU A 487 -2.38 -37.56 13.58
C LEU A 487 -3.32 -38.55 12.90
N GLY A 488 -3.17 -38.75 11.58
CA GLY A 488 -4.05 -39.65 10.82
C GLY A 488 -3.92 -41.12 11.23
N GLU A 489 -4.89 -41.97 10.86
CA GLU A 489 -4.97 -43.38 11.28
C GLU A 489 -3.67 -44.17 11.08
N LYS A 490 -3.00 -44.03 9.92
CA LYS A 490 -1.71 -44.69 9.65
C LYS A 490 -0.56 -44.20 10.54
N ALA A 491 -0.59 -42.93 10.93
CA ALA A 491 0.39 -42.38 11.86
C ALA A 491 0.14 -42.90 13.28
N ASN A 492 -1.12 -42.98 13.72
CA ASN A 492 -1.48 -43.51 15.04
C ASN A 492 -1.01 -44.97 15.23
N VAL A 493 -1.25 -45.83 14.24
CA VAL A 493 -0.73 -47.21 14.24
C VAL A 493 0.80 -47.24 14.31
N SER A 494 1.47 -46.30 13.64
CA SER A 494 2.93 -46.18 13.68
C SER A 494 3.46 -45.66 15.02
N VAL A 495 2.72 -44.79 15.71
CA VAL A 495 3.06 -44.26 17.05
C VAL A 495 2.95 -45.36 18.11
N GLU A 496 1.88 -46.16 18.04
CA GLU A 496 1.66 -47.27 18.96
C GLU A 496 2.69 -48.40 18.76
N ALA A 497 3.07 -48.67 17.50
CA ALA A 497 4.18 -49.56 17.18
C ALA A 497 5.54 -49.02 17.66
N LEU A 498 5.78 -47.71 17.54
CA LEU A 498 7.03 -47.07 17.97
C LEU A 498 7.21 -47.11 19.50
N LYS A 499 6.13 -47.00 20.29
CA LYS A 499 6.15 -47.14 21.75
C LYS A 499 6.59 -48.53 22.23
N ASN A 500 6.34 -49.56 21.42
CA ASN A 500 6.62 -50.97 21.73
C ASN A 500 7.84 -51.53 20.99
N CYS A 501 8.60 -50.68 20.29
CA CYS A 501 9.67 -51.11 19.38
C CYS A 501 11.02 -51.24 20.08
N SER A 502 11.66 -52.41 19.99
CA SER A 502 13.01 -52.67 20.54
C SER A 502 14.12 -52.74 19.47
N GLU A 503 13.78 -52.75 18.19
CA GLU A 503 14.74 -52.87 17.07
C GLU A 503 15.00 -51.54 16.35
N VAL A 504 16.29 -51.19 16.20
CA VAL A 504 16.77 -49.94 15.56
C VAL A 504 16.36 -49.84 14.09
N SER A 505 16.28 -50.97 13.38
CA SER A 505 15.85 -51.07 11.97
C SER A 505 14.38 -50.71 11.78
N ALA A 506 13.51 -51.12 12.72
CA ALA A 506 12.07 -50.85 12.69
C ALA A 506 11.75 -49.41 13.09
N ILE A 507 12.48 -48.84 14.06
CA ILE A 507 12.35 -47.44 14.50
C ILE A 507 12.46 -46.47 13.31
N LYS A 508 13.46 -46.65 12.44
CA LYS A 508 13.67 -45.78 11.28
C LYS A 508 12.47 -45.73 10.33
N GLY A 509 11.80 -46.87 10.10
CA GLY A 509 10.63 -46.96 9.23
C GLY A 509 9.39 -46.25 9.80
N HIS A 510 9.14 -46.45 11.09
CA HIS A 510 8.03 -45.79 11.80
C HIS A 510 8.24 -44.28 11.90
N VAL A 511 9.45 -43.82 12.26
CA VAL A 511 9.79 -42.38 12.32
C VAL A 511 9.62 -41.70 10.96
N LEU A 512 10.08 -42.31 9.86
CA LEU A 512 9.89 -41.76 8.51
C LEU A 512 8.41 -41.65 8.10
N THR A 513 7.57 -42.56 8.58
CA THR A 513 6.13 -42.56 8.30
C THR A 513 5.44 -41.42 9.07
N ILE A 514 5.71 -41.31 10.37
CA ILE A 514 5.17 -40.24 11.22
C ILE A 514 5.66 -38.88 10.72
N ARG A 515 6.95 -38.75 10.38
CA ARG A 515 7.54 -37.54 9.83
C ARG A 515 6.81 -37.02 8.59
N LYS A 516 6.36 -37.90 7.68
CA LYS A 516 5.57 -37.50 6.50
C LYS A 516 4.21 -36.93 6.89
N SER A 517 3.56 -37.50 7.90
CA SER A 517 2.26 -37.03 8.39
C SER A 517 2.34 -35.68 9.10
N LEU A 518 3.49 -35.35 9.70
CA LEU A 518 3.74 -34.06 10.35
C LEU A 518 3.93 -32.89 9.36
N MET A 519 4.13 -33.14 8.05
CA MET A 519 4.41 -32.10 7.04
C MET A 519 3.19 -31.27 6.61
N HIS A 520 2.00 -31.51 7.17
CA HIS A 520 0.76 -30.81 6.83
C HIS A 520 0.13 -30.19 8.07
N PHE A 521 0.08 -28.85 8.12
CA PHE A 521 -0.52 -28.07 9.21
C PHE A 521 -0.94 -26.68 8.70
N LYS A 522 -1.88 -26.02 9.40
CA LYS A 522 -2.55 -24.78 8.93
C LYS A 522 -2.53 -23.62 9.94
N ASP A 523 -1.95 -23.82 11.11
CA ASP A 523 -2.03 -22.92 12.26
C ASP A 523 -0.87 -21.91 12.36
N ILE A 524 0.17 -22.04 11.53
CA ILE A 524 1.20 -21.00 11.37
C ILE A 524 0.65 -19.88 10.49
N THR A 525 0.52 -18.71 11.10
CA THR A 525 0.06 -17.49 10.44
C THR A 525 1.21 -16.73 9.78
N SER A 526 0.90 -15.79 8.89
CA SER A 526 1.93 -14.92 8.35
C SER A 526 2.53 -13.99 9.42
N TYR A 527 1.74 -13.52 10.39
CA TYR A 527 2.27 -12.82 11.57
C TYR A 527 3.38 -13.61 12.27
N ASP A 528 3.20 -14.92 12.48
CA ASP A 528 4.22 -15.78 13.10
C ASP A 528 5.51 -15.84 12.28
N LEU A 529 5.39 -15.84 10.94
CA LEU A 529 6.56 -15.77 10.05
C LEU A 529 7.24 -14.40 10.10
N SER A 530 6.47 -13.33 10.30
CA SER A 530 7.00 -11.96 10.42
C SER A 530 7.92 -11.80 11.62
N LEU A 531 7.61 -12.46 12.74
CA LEU A 531 8.44 -12.43 13.96
C LEU A 531 9.83 -13.01 13.73
N LEU A 532 9.93 -14.01 12.87
CA LEU A 532 11.20 -14.67 12.54
C LEU A 532 11.90 -14.03 11.33
N HIS A 533 11.23 -13.14 10.61
CA HIS A 533 11.77 -12.51 9.39
C HIS A 533 13.02 -11.68 9.68
N ASN A 534 12.95 -10.77 10.65
CA ASN A 534 14.05 -9.86 10.94
C ASN A 534 15.27 -10.64 11.46
N ALA A 535 15.06 -11.63 12.32
CA ALA A 535 16.12 -12.54 12.79
C ALA A 535 16.89 -13.21 11.64
N GLN A 536 16.19 -13.70 10.62
CA GLN A 536 16.83 -14.28 9.43
C GLN A 536 17.54 -13.25 8.55
N ALA A 537 17.13 -12.00 8.57
CA ALA A 537 17.78 -10.95 7.80
C ALA A 537 19.07 -10.45 8.46
N PHE A 538 19.18 -10.54 9.80
CA PHE A 538 20.23 -9.87 10.57
C PHE A 538 21.18 -10.78 11.35
N SER A 539 20.85 -12.07 11.56
CA SER A 539 21.72 -13.03 12.26
C SER A 539 22.96 -13.39 11.43
N LYS A 540 24.16 -13.03 11.93
CA LYS A 540 25.45 -13.43 11.34
C LYS A 540 25.85 -14.88 11.67
N LYS A 541 25.28 -15.48 12.74
CA LYS A 541 25.60 -16.85 13.19
C LYS A 541 25.01 -17.94 12.30
N ILE A 542 24.04 -17.59 11.45
CA ILE A 542 23.48 -18.48 10.45
C ILE A 542 24.25 -18.22 9.16
N GLU A 543 25.29 -19.00 8.88
CA GLU A 543 25.93 -19.01 7.56
C GLU A 543 24.87 -19.33 6.50
N HIS A 544 24.31 -18.29 5.88
CA HIS A 544 23.32 -18.46 4.84
C HIS A 544 24.01 -18.97 3.57
N LYS A 545 23.84 -20.26 3.27
CA LYS A 545 23.83 -20.67 1.87
C LYS A 545 22.62 -20.01 1.22
N LYS A 546 22.79 -19.50 0.00
CA LYS A 546 21.77 -18.82 -0.83
C LYS A 546 20.45 -19.61 -1.00
N GLU A 547 20.42 -20.86 -0.57
CA GLU A 547 19.30 -21.82 -0.66
C GLU A 547 18.49 -21.93 0.65
N ASP A 548 18.98 -21.40 1.78
CA ASP A 548 18.37 -21.54 3.12
C ASP A 548 17.55 -20.30 3.56
N THR A 549 17.45 -19.28 2.71
CA THR A 549 16.57 -18.13 2.95
C THR A 549 15.14 -18.48 2.56
N LEU A 550 14.17 -18.07 3.37
CA LEU A 550 12.71 -18.06 3.04
C LEU A 550 12.42 -17.45 1.65
N TYR A 551 13.35 -16.61 1.21
CA TYR A 551 13.33 -15.86 -0.01
C TYR A 551 14.26 -16.53 -1.02
N TYR A 552 13.68 -16.88 -2.17
CA TYR A 552 14.37 -17.24 -3.42
C TYR A 552 14.61 -18.73 -3.65
N ASN A 553 13.87 -19.28 -4.62
CA ASN A 553 14.43 -20.30 -5.49
C ASN A 553 13.92 -20.09 -6.92
N LYS A 554 14.68 -19.34 -7.73
CA LYS A 554 14.48 -19.28 -9.18
C LYS A 554 14.86 -20.67 -9.70
N ARG A 555 13.89 -21.47 -10.16
CA ARG A 555 14.22 -22.68 -10.92
C ARG A 555 15.04 -22.24 -12.15
N LYS A 556 16.36 -22.34 -12.07
CA LYS A 556 17.17 -22.44 -13.27
C LYS A 556 16.86 -23.80 -13.87
N HIS A 557 16.22 -23.79 -15.04
CA HIS A 557 16.32 -24.91 -15.96
C HIS A 557 17.79 -25.01 -16.40
N GLU A 558 18.63 -25.71 -15.64
CA GLU A 558 19.95 -26.10 -16.10
C GLU A 558 20.08 -27.62 -15.92
N ASN A 559 20.03 -28.31 -17.06
CA ASN A 559 20.47 -29.68 -17.22
C ASN A 559 21.95 -29.76 -16.87
N PHE A 560 22.33 -30.07 -15.63
CA PHE A 560 23.70 -30.46 -15.31
C PHE A 560 23.74 -31.54 -14.23
N ILE A 561 24.26 -32.70 -14.65
CA ILE A 561 24.60 -33.84 -13.82
C ILE A 561 25.80 -33.44 -12.96
N VAL A 562 25.57 -33.02 -11.72
CA VAL A 562 26.61 -32.95 -10.69
C VAL A 562 26.07 -33.53 -9.39
N LYS A 563 26.64 -34.67 -8.98
CA LYS A 563 26.44 -35.30 -7.67
C LYS A 563 26.83 -34.31 -6.57
N ARG A 564 25.87 -33.69 -5.90
CA ARG A 564 26.06 -33.05 -4.59
C ARG A 564 25.00 -33.55 -3.61
N ARG A 565 25.45 -33.91 -2.40
CA ARG A 565 24.63 -34.24 -1.22
C ARG A 565 23.75 -33.03 -0.88
N HIS A 566 22.54 -32.98 -1.42
CA HIS A 566 21.54 -31.98 -1.07
C HIS A 566 21.00 -32.27 0.34
N ALA A 567 21.04 -31.28 1.23
CA ALA A 567 20.07 -31.19 2.30
C ALA A 567 18.68 -31.17 1.64
N LYS A 568 17.85 -32.19 1.89
CA LYS A 568 16.49 -32.23 1.34
C LYS A 568 15.67 -31.14 2.03
N MET A 569 15.46 -30.00 1.36
CA MET A 569 14.43 -29.05 1.78
C MET A 569 13.06 -29.74 1.71
N ASN A 570 12.34 -29.80 2.83
CA ASN A 570 10.99 -30.35 2.85
C ASN A 570 10.02 -29.30 2.32
N LYS A 571 9.03 -29.75 1.54
CA LYS A 571 7.96 -28.90 1.04
C LYS A 571 6.84 -28.91 2.06
N PHE A 572 6.56 -27.79 2.69
CA PHE A 572 5.40 -27.64 3.57
C PHE A 572 4.24 -27.07 2.78
N LYS A 573 3.01 -27.50 3.09
CA LYS A 573 1.80 -26.84 2.63
C LYS A 573 1.21 -26.08 3.81
N ILE A 574 1.37 -24.75 3.81
CA ILE A 574 0.73 -23.85 4.77
C ILE A 574 -0.42 -23.18 4.01
N ASN A 575 -1.67 -23.39 4.45
CA ASN A 575 -2.86 -22.78 3.84
C ASN A 575 -2.94 -22.96 2.30
N ASP A 576 -2.73 -24.21 1.83
CA ASP A 576 -2.71 -24.61 0.40
C ASP A 576 -1.59 -23.96 -0.46
N SER A 577 -0.71 -23.17 0.15
CA SER A 577 0.48 -22.58 -0.46
C SER A 577 1.74 -23.35 -0.06
N VAL A 578 2.66 -23.56 -1.00
CA VAL A 578 3.93 -24.27 -0.71
C VAL A 578 4.91 -23.30 -0.06
N VAL A 579 5.22 -23.52 1.22
CA VAL A 579 6.23 -22.76 1.97
C VAL A 579 7.46 -23.64 2.18
N PHE A 580 8.64 -23.07 2.00
CA PHE A 580 9.93 -23.77 2.10
C PHE A 580 10.65 -23.38 3.38
N THR A 581 10.49 -24.11 4.49
CA THR A 581 11.33 -23.88 5.68
C THR A 581 11.43 -25.10 6.59
N ASN A 582 12.57 -25.81 6.56
CA ASN A 582 12.82 -26.90 7.52
C ASN A 582 13.21 -26.42 8.93
N ASN A 583 13.49 -25.12 9.12
CA ASN A 583 14.27 -24.66 10.28
C ASN A 583 13.54 -23.64 11.17
N LEU A 584 12.23 -23.38 10.99
CA LEU A 584 11.55 -22.31 11.76
C LEU A 584 11.57 -22.56 13.28
N TYR A 585 11.36 -23.81 13.72
CA TYR A 585 11.45 -24.16 15.14
C TYR A 585 12.86 -23.93 15.69
N VAL A 586 13.89 -24.37 14.97
CA VAL A 586 15.29 -24.20 15.37
C VAL A 586 15.63 -22.71 15.50
N ILE A 587 15.22 -21.89 14.53
CA ILE A 587 15.43 -20.43 14.58
C ILE A 587 14.72 -19.80 15.79
N ALA A 588 13.46 -20.19 16.05
CA ALA A 588 12.73 -19.68 17.21
C ALA A 588 13.41 -20.07 18.53
N LYS A 589 13.90 -21.31 18.66
CA LYS A 589 14.62 -21.79 19.83
C LYS A 589 15.96 -21.08 20.03
N ASP A 590 16.76 -20.96 18.97
CA ASP A 590 18.05 -20.26 19.00
C ASP A 590 17.88 -18.79 19.41
N LEU A 591 16.78 -18.14 19.00
CA LEU A 591 16.45 -16.78 19.42
C LEU A 591 16.08 -16.72 20.91
N ILE A 592 15.25 -17.63 21.42
CA ILE A 592 14.91 -17.69 22.84
C ILE A 592 16.17 -17.87 23.68
N ASP A 593 17.04 -18.80 23.30
CA ASP A 593 18.29 -19.06 24.01
C ASP A 593 19.22 -17.84 23.95
N GLY A 594 19.31 -17.18 22.79
CA GLY A 594 20.03 -15.92 22.61
C GLY A 594 19.50 -14.79 23.50
N PHE A 595 18.18 -14.64 23.62
CA PHE A 595 17.55 -13.64 24.47
C PHE A 595 17.71 -13.94 25.96
N LYS A 596 17.67 -15.21 26.36
CA LYS A 596 17.95 -15.63 27.74
C LYS A 596 19.40 -15.33 28.11
N LEU A 597 20.34 -15.56 27.20
CA LEU A 597 21.74 -15.15 27.38
C LEU A 597 21.87 -13.62 27.49
N ALA A 598 21.18 -12.87 26.64
CA ALA A 598 21.18 -11.40 26.68
C ALA A 598 20.63 -10.82 28.00
N LEU A 599 19.67 -11.50 28.64
CA LEU A 599 19.16 -11.13 29.97
C LEU A 599 20.13 -11.48 31.11
N SER A 600 20.98 -12.49 30.93
CA SER A 600 21.86 -13.02 31.98
C SER A 600 23.18 -12.28 32.14
N GLY A 601 23.58 -11.47 31.14
CA GLY A 601 24.84 -10.73 31.21
C GLY A 601 25.20 -10.02 29.90
N GLU A 602 26.52 -9.90 29.68
CA GLU A 602 27.09 -9.16 28.55
C GLU A 602 26.72 -9.81 27.20
N HIS A 603 26.18 -9.00 26.29
CA HIS A 603 25.85 -9.43 24.92
C HIS A 603 26.06 -8.30 23.92
N GLY A 604 26.13 -8.67 22.64
CA GLY A 604 26.27 -7.71 21.55
C GLY A 604 24.97 -6.97 21.26
N ILE A 605 25.12 -5.68 20.96
CA ILE A 605 24.05 -4.78 20.54
C ILE A 605 24.55 -3.93 19.36
N ARG A 606 23.61 -3.29 18.66
CA ARG A 606 23.95 -2.29 17.65
C ARG A 606 23.51 -0.91 18.11
N VAL A 607 24.43 0.04 18.06
CA VAL A 607 24.21 1.44 18.43
C VAL A 607 24.02 2.23 17.16
N GLY A 608 22.88 2.90 17.03
CA GLY A 608 22.56 3.79 15.94
C GLY A 608 22.56 5.25 16.36
N ILE A 609 23.20 6.10 15.56
CA ILE A 609 23.18 7.55 15.74
C ILE A 609 23.10 8.24 14.37
N ARG A 610 22.24 9.25 14.25
CA ARG A 610 22.09 10.00 13.02
C ARG A 610 23.28 10.95 12.81
N PRO A 611 23.72 11.20 11.56
CA PRO A 611 24.81 12.13 11.27
C PRO A 611 24.66 13.51 11.91
N GLU A 612 23.44 14.06 11.94
CA GLU A 612 23.11 15.37 12.54
C GLU A 612 23.10 15.39 14.08
N HIS A 613 23.37 14.25 14.72
CA HIS A 613 23.49 14.11 16.17
C HIS A 613 24.92 13.77 16.60
N ILE A 614 25.87 13.91 15.66
CA ILE A 614 27.31 13.86 15.88
C ILE A 614 27.84 15.28 15.69
N HIS A 615 28.46 15.83 16.72
CA HIS A 615 28.85 17.24 16.74
C HIS A 615 30.33 17.39 17.05
N LEU A 616 30.92 18.53 16.67
CA LEU A 616 32.22 18.96 17.18
C LEU A 616 32.10 19.21 18.67
N ASP A 617 33.00 18.63 19.46
CA ASP A 617 32.92 18.71 20.92
C ASP A 617 32.97 20.15 21.45
N GLU A 618 33.76 21.00 20.81
CA GLU A 618 33.94 22.42 21.17
C GLU A 618 32.69 23.27 20.89
N GLU A 619 31.90 22.91 19.88
CA GLU A 619 30.69 23.66 19.50
C GLU A 619 29.43 23.15 20.23
N TYR A 620 29.46 21.91 20.71
CA TYR A 620 28.29 21.27 21.30
C TYR A 620 28.25 21.45 22.82
N THR A 621 27.27 22.24 23.29
CA THR A 621 27.13 22.66 24.69
C THR A 621 26.07 21.89 25.47
N ASN A 622 25.41 20.88 24.87
CA ASN A 622 24.37 20.11 25.56
C ASN A 622 24.96 19.34 26.76
N PRO A 623 24.39 19.46 27.98
CA PRO A 623 24.81 18.69 29.15
C PRO A 623 24.78 17.16 28.95
N HIS A 624 23.92 16.67 28.05
CA HIS A 624 23.76 15.26 27.72
C HIS A 624 24.69 14.78 26.59
N LYS A 625 25.79 15.50 26.30
CA LYS A 625 26.81 15.03 25.35
C LYS A 625 27.64 13.87 25.90
N SER A 626 28.18 13.03 25.01
CA SER A 626 29.11 11.97 25.38
C SER A 626 30.53 12.52 25.60
N SER A 627 31.45 11.68 26.08
CA SER A 627 32.87 12.03 26.11
C SER A 627 33.39 12.27 24.69
N ALA A 628 34.34 13.19 24.50
CA ALA A 628 34.93 13.41 23.19
C ALA A 628 35.72 12.17 22.72
N PHE A 629 35.68 11.89 21.43
CA PHE A 629 36.54 10.89 20.77
C PHE A 629 37.17 11.49 19.52
N GLN A 630 38.37 11.02 19.18
CA GLN A 630 39.15 11.53 18.06
C GLN A 630 38.93 10.68 16.81
N VAL A 631 38.72 11.36 15.69
CA VAL A 631 38.69 10.73 14.37
C VAL A 631 39.50 11.56 13.38
N GLU A 632 40.00 10.91 12.34
CA GLU A 632 40.57 11.60 11.18
C GLU A 632 39.47 11.84 10.14
N SER A 633 39.35 13.06 9.64
CA SER A 633 38.48 13.38 8.50
C SER A 633 39.07 12.80 7.22
N GLU A 634 38.35 11.91 6.54
CA GLU A 634 38.82 11.31 5.29
C GLU A 634 38.33 12.12 4.08
N VAL A 635 37.04 12.43 4.07
CA VAL A 635 36.38 13.23 3.02
C VAL A 635 35.49 14.27 3.68
N VAL A 636 35.50 15.48 3.14
CA VAL A 636 34.66 16.58 3.61
C VAL A 636 33.89 17.15 2.42
N GLU A 637 32.56 16.99 2.43
CA GLU A 637 31.67 17.51 1.40
C GLU A 637 30.97 18.78 1.89
N LEU A 638 31.10 19.88 1.14
CA LEU A 638 30.39 21.13 1.41
C LEU A 638 29.06 21.16 0.66
N LEU A 639 27.95 21.16 1.39
CA LEU A 639 26.58 21.15 0.84
C LEU A 639 25.84 22.49 1.01
N GLY A 640 26.58 23.58 1.25
CA GLY A 640 26.02 24.91 1.49
C GLY A 640 26.30 25.35 2.92
N SER A 641 25.31 25.25 3.82
CA SER A 641 25.45 25.60 5.25
C SER A 641 25.96 24.46 6.12
N GLU A 642 26.25 23.31 5.52
CA GLU A 642 26.56 22.07 6.23
C GLU A 642 27.74 21.36 5.55
N LEU A 643 28.56 20.70 6.37
CA LEU A 643 29.65 19.83 5.97
C LEU A 643 29.26 18.39 6.29
N LEU A 644 29.32 17.49 5.31
CA LEU A 644 29.33 16.05 5.57
C LEU A 644 30.79 15.60 5.72
N VAL A 645 31.15 15.16 6.91
CA VAL A 645 32.49 14.67 7.21
C VAL A 645 32.44 13.15 7.30
N HIS A 646 33.12 12.51 6.36
CA HIS A 646 33.35 11.08 6.33
C HIS A 646 34.61 10.76 7.14
N SER A 647 34.53 9.75 7.99
CA SER A 647 35.60 9.33 8.89
C SER A 647 35.42 7.85 9.23
N THR A 648 36.47 7.21 9.74
CA THR A 648 36.37 5.85 10.29
C THR A 648 36.41 5.89 11.81
N TRP A 649 35.45 5.23 12.46
CA TRP A 649 35.42 5.05 13.92
C TRP A 649 34.92 3.64 14.28
N ASN A 650 35.58 2.98 15.23
CA ASN A 650 35.23 1.64 15.71
C ASN A 650 35.11 0.60 14.55
N ASP A 651 36.12 0.55 13.68
CA ASP A 651 36.22 -0.30 12.48
C ASP A 651 35.07 -0.14 11.46
N LYS A 652 34.41 1.01 11.46
CA LYS A 652 33.32 1.32 10.52
C LYS A 652 33.40 2.74 9.98
N GLU A 653 32.99 2.88 8.73
CA GLU A 653 32.72 4.19 8.14
C GLU A 653 31.59 4.90 8.90
N MET A 654 31.81 6.19 9.15
CA MET A 654 30.91 7.08 9.85
C MET A 654 30.81 8.40 9.09
N ILE A 655 29.57 8.88 8.94
CA ILE A 655 29.27 10.21 8.40
C ILE A 655 28.76 11.09 9.53
N SER A 656 29.37 12.25 9.73
CA SER A 656 28.90 13.28 10.65
C SER A 656 28.47 14.51 9.87
N LYS A 657 27.44 15.20 10.37
CA LYS A 657 26.88 16.38 9.72
C LYS A 657 27.12 17.60 10.60
N ILE A 658 28.05 18.44 10.17
CA ILE A 658 28.64 19.53 10.95
C ILE A 658 28.24 20.88 10.33
N SER A 659 28.03 21.90 11.16
CA SER A 659 27.77 23.27 10.70
C SER A 659 29.03 23.87 10.07
N THR A 660 28.88 24.78 9.09
CA THR A 660 30.02 25.47 8.48
C THR A 660 30.68 26.52 9.39
N GLY A 661 30.31 26.60 10.68
CA GLY A 661 30.91 27.51 11.65
C GLY A 661 32.41 27.27 11.83
N THR A 662 32.82 26.00 11.87
CA THR A 662 34.22 25.58 11.87
C THR A 662 34.60 24.94 10.55
N LEU A 663 35.69 25.42 9.93
CA LEU A 663 36.19 24.86 8.68
C LEU A 663 36.97 23.56 8.95
N VAL A 664 36.30 22.43 8.78
CA VAL A 664 36.95 21.11 8.80
C VAL A 664 37.62 20.86 7.45
N LYS A 665 38.90 20.47 7.45
CA LYS A 665 39.64 20.09 6.23
C LYS A 665 39.72 18.56 6.12
N PRO A 666 39.94 17.99 4.92
CA PRO A 666 40.31 16.59 4.81
C PRO A 666 41.67 16.31 5.46
N HIS A 667 41.85 15.08 5.94
CA HIS A 667 43.04 14.56 6.62
C HIS A 667 43.43 15.35 7.87
N THR A 668 42.44 15.80 8.64
CA THR A 668 42.67 16.47 9.93
C THR A 668 42.01 15.71 11.07
N THR A 669 42.69 15.66 12.21
CA THR A 669 42.12 15.09 13.43
C THR A 669 41.09 16.06 14.02
N ILE A 670 39.89 15.57 14.29
CA ILE A 670 38.80 16.31 14.91
C ILE A 670 38.27 15.58 16.13
N ASN A 671 37.80 16.34 17.11
CA ASN A 671 37.14 15.82 18.31
C ASN A 671 35.63 15.84 18.10
N LEU A 672 35.00 14.66 18.13
CA LEU A 672 33.56 14.51 18.00
C LEU A 672 32.92 14.05 19.31
N THR A 673 31.65 14.37 19.47
CA THR A 673 30.79 13.92 20.57
C THR A 673 29.42 13.51 20.06
N PHE A 674 28.77 12.59 20.75
CA PHE A 674 27.40 12.15 20.46
C PHE A 674 26.40 12.87 21.35
N ASN A 675 25.21 13.14 20.81
CA ASN A 675 24.04 13.45 21.63
C ASN A 675 23.45 12.13 22.20
N LYS A 676 23.63 11.89 23.51
CA LYS A 676 23.19 10.64 24.16
C LYS A 676 21.68 10.42 24.05
N ASP A 677 20.87 11.48 24.11
CA ASP A 677 19.40 11.39 24.07
C ASP A 677 18.87 10.94 22.70
N LYS A 678 19.72 10.98 21.67
CA LYS A 678 19.38 10.61 20.29
C LYS A 678 19.95 9.28 19.86
N ILE A 679 20.72 8.61 20.73
CA ILE A 679 21.20 7.26 20.49
C ILE A 679 20.01 6.29 20.43
N LYS A 680 20.05 5.39 19.47
CA LYS A 680 19.09 4.28 19.34
C LYS A 680 19.82 2.97 19.50
N ILE A 681 19.26 2.06 20.26
CA ILE A 681 19.85 0.74 20.50
C ILE A 681 19.00 -0.30 19.78
N PHE A 682 19.66 -1.24 19.11
CA PHE A 682 19.03 -2.33 18.39
C PHE A 682 19.62 -3.66 18.85
N ASP A 683 18.77 -4.66 18.93
CA ASP A 683 19.18 -6.04 19.20
C ASP A 683 20.04 -6.58 18.05
N GLU A 684 21.09 -7.33 18.37
CA GLU A 684 22.02 -7.86 17.37
C GLU A 684 21.40 -8.99 16.54
N LEU A 685 20.55 -9.81 17.17
CA LEU A 685 19.99 -11.02 16.57
C LEU A 685 18.85 -10.71 15.60
N THR A 686 17.89 -9.91 16.05
CA THR A 686 16.70 -9.52 15.30
C THR A 686 16.87 -8.21 14.55
N GLY A 687 17.73 -7.31 15.02
CA GLY A 687 17.79 -5.95 14.49
C GLY A 687 16.59 -5.07 14.87
N ASP A 688 15.72 -5.53 15.77
CA ASP A 688 14.62 -4.73 16.30
C ASP A 688 15.16 -3.66 17.28
N ALA A 689 14.49 -2.51 17.35
CA ALA A 689 14.85 -1.43 18.26
C ALA A 689 14.46 -1.77 19.71
N ILE A 690 15.41 -1.59 20.64
CA ILE A 690 15.18 -1.72 22.08
C ILE A 690 14.66 -0.37 22.58
N LYS A 691 13.35 -0.27 22.80
CA LYS A 691 12.67 0.97 23.22
C LYS A 691 11.53 0.69 24.19
N ALA A 692 11.17 1.69 25.00
CA ALA A 692 9.95 1.64 25.79
C ALA A 692 8.75 1.70 24.82
N ASN A 693 7.79 0.77 24.99
CA ASN A 693 6.60 0.68 24.14
C ASN A 693 5.79 1.98 24.09
#